data_AF-A0A5R9DYY4-F1
#
_entry.id   AF-A0A5R9DYY4-F1
#
_cell.length_a   1.000
_cell.length_b   1.000
_cell.length_c   1.000
_cell.angle_alpha   90.00
_cell.angle_beta   90.00
_cell.angle_gamma   90.00
#
_symmetry.space_group_name_H-M   'P 1'
#
loop_
_entity.id
_entity.type
_entity.pdbx_description
1 polymer ?
#
loop_
_entity_poly.entity_id
_entity_poly.type
_entity_poly.pdbx_seq_one_letter_code
_entity_poly.pdbx_strand_id
1 'polypeptide(L)'
;MPDPGDRHAPESSPGRAGTRRRRAVGPLSRTWRSGGRRADRGAGGAFVRAGAPLRADRLRRGRPPYPGSLGTAGHRGTRRGVRGTAASREEHAMTLVGSPVAVAFVHHANQLVIGNGYTDRDGITAICRGYAAVLQLHRRFSIPCSLHLSGTLLEALAWHHPEFLTEVRTGCSEGWLTLIGGTYAEPIMPLHDPAANARQLLTMADLLRHHLAVPDGATSTVWLPERVWDPALAAQLTDRSLPHGGFRRVLVDDRVLAAPGSARSLADRSGPYGVGGGPSVNATGRVDPALLQPRQITVEGRGLQMVPICSHLRYLIPARSLEHLSALEEFVADVRSRADHPERLLLVYADDLERTAGVAGWEPALAGYRRAIRWFGQHPLVQPVALDAWLDVNPPQAGSVPAAGTYFELAVDWRAGEDYRGWAGNPQWHPYATLLAELGSRIRTARGLDRADARLTALAEKLVMVGTHESAWNDQEDGQRRLAPWVRATASHARLARPLLAAARWATAGSRMPEATICDIDGDGTDELILTGGDVWCLVAPAEGARVCLLAHRYPECTGREAPDLDPPGAAVIVGNPVDHWNLQEELHRFMDAPPAHPGALADHHPHLAWHPQPPVHTGRAVTIDLLPAAPNPFMRKRRYALIAGVPALASCLYGVPDRPITVENLVIPDYLGALRTGRAGIEQVGGGCWTGWRWNDRQCWIGYDPAQSHLAAPIWTAAGHGHPLALTAESGHLDLLIGAGTAHDTSVTAWLSTARSALHTDPLP
;
A
#
# COMPACT_ATOMS: atom_id res chain seq x y z
N MET A 1 -22.95 -9.76 -83.68
CA MET A 1 -21.82 -9.85 -82.74
C MET A 1 -21.47 -8.45 -82.30
N PRO A 2 -21.31 -8.25 -80.98
CA PRO A 2 -21.44 -7.00 -80.23
C PRO A 2 -20.09 -6.77 -79.48
N ASP A 3 -19.88 -6.01 -78.41
CA ASP A 3 -20.68 -5.13 -77.56
C ASP A 3 -19.70 -4.15 -76.86
N PRO A 4 -19.99 -2.85 -76.77
CA PRO A 4 -19.44 -1.89 -75.81
C PRO A 4 -20.34 -1.82 -74.55
N GLY A 5 -20.11 -0.91 -73.59
CA GLY A 5 -21.11 -0.73 -72.53
C GLY A 5 -20.82 0.27 -71.41
N ASP A 6 -20.76 1.52 -71.80
CA ASP A 6 -20.82 2.74 -70.99
C ASP A 6 -22.09 2.86 -70.10
N ARG A 7 -21.95 3.67 -69.02
CA ARG A 7 -22.94 4.60 -68.41
C ARG A 7 -24.22 4.07 -67.73
N HIS A 8 -24.44 4.51 -66.48
CA HIS A 8 -25.44 5.53 -66.11
C HIS A 8 -25.54 5.71 -64.57
N ALA A 9 -25.49 6.96 -64.10
CA ALA A 9 -26.14 7.39 -62.85
C ALA A 9 -27.66 7.54 -63.12
N PRO A 10 -28.59 7.43 -62.14
CA PRO A 10 -28.80 8.53 -61.18
C PRO A 10 -29.33 8.13 -59.77
N GLU A 11 -29.55 9.19 -58.98
CA GLU A 11 -30.11 9.35 -57.63
C GLU A 11 -31.28 8.44 -57.18
N SER A 12 -31.33 8.13 -55.88
CA SER A 12 -32.49 8.39 -55.00
C SER A 12 -32.25 7.92 -53.55
N SER A 13 -32.47 8.83 -52.58
CA SER A 13 -32.84 8.51 -51.17
C SER A 13 -34.33 8.09 -51.12
N PRO A 14 -34.94 7.57 -50.02
CA PRO A 14 -34.53 7.58 -48.59
C PRO A 14 -34.84 6.28 -47.78
N GLY A 15 -34.40 6.21 -46.50
CA GLY A 15 -34.90 5.18 -45.57
C GLY A 15 -34.25 5.18 -44.19
N ARG A 16 -34.98 5.70 -43.17
CA ARG A 16 -34.60 5.78 -41.75
C ARG A 16 -34.52 4.42 -41.04
N ALA A 17 -33.62 4.35 -40.04
CA ALA A 17 -33.70 3.70 -38.71
C ALA A 17 -32.34 3.03 -38.41
N GLY A 18 -31.52 3.52 -37.48
CA GLY A 18 -31.81 3.52 -36.04
C GLY A 18 -31.00 2.42 -35.37
N THR A 19 -29.71 2.63 -35.14
CA THR A 19 -28.88 1.70 -34.36
C THR A 19 -28.24 2.38 -33.15
N ARG A 20 -28.67 1.85 -32.01
CA ARG A 20 -28.34 2.24 -30.65
C ARG A 20 -26.83 2.20 -30.41
N ARG A 21 -26.31 3.30 -29.85
CA ARG A 21 -25.01 3.33 -29.19
C ARG A 21 -25.02 2.33 -28.02
N ARG A 22 -24.27 1.23 -28.15
CA ARG A 22 -23.89 0.37 -27.03
C ARG A 22 -22.86 1.11 -26.19
N ARG A 23 -23.25 1.50 -24.96
CA ARG A 23 -22.31 1.87 -23.90
C ARG A 23 -22.03 0.60 -23.09
N ALA A 24 -20.79 0.14 -23.13
CA ALA A 24 -20.27 -0.84 -22.18
C ALA A 24 -19.46 -0.05 -21.13
N VAL A 25 -19.77 -0.29 -19.85
CA VAL A 25 -19.10 0.28 -18.69
C VAL A 25 -18.39 -0.88 -18.00
N GLY A 26 -17.07 -0.79 -17.96
CA GLY A 26 -16.10 -1.54 -17.17
C GLY A 26 -14.93 -0.57 -16.92
N PRO A 27 -14.01 -0.83 -15.97
CA PRO A 27 -13.00 0.15 -15.58
C PRO A 27 -12.13 0.49 -16.80
N LEU A 28 -12.16 1.76 -17.19
CA LEU A 28 -11.42 2.28 -18.33
C LEU A 28 -10.18 3.00 -17.80
N SER A 29 -9.06 2.32 -17.67
CA SER A 29 -7.76 2.95 -17.87
C SER A 29 -7.54 3.11 -19.37
N ARG A 30 -8.16 4.14 -19.98
CA ARG A 30 -7.87 4.52 -21.36
C ARG A 30 -6.86 5.65 -21.37
N THR A 31 -5.64 5.30 -21.75
CA THR A 31 -4.63 6.22 -22.25
C THR A 31 -5.15 6.92 -23.51
N TRP A 32 -5.21 8.25 -23.47
CA TRP A 32 -5.51 9.08 -24.64
C TRP A 32 -4.20 9.54 -25.29
N ARG A 33 -4.07 9.24 -26.59
CA ARG A 33 -2.96 9.72 -27.43
C ARG A 33 -2.99 11.26 -27.56
N SER A 34 -1.78 11.81 -27.52
CA SER A 34 -1.40 13.19 -27.80
C SER A 34 -2.00 13.76 -29.08
N GLY A 35 -2.67 14.91 -28.96
CA GLY A 35 -3.05 15.79 -30.07
C GLY A 35 -2.84 17.24 -29.63
N GLY A 36 -1.74 17.84 -30.07
CA GLY A 36 -1.36 19.21 -29.68
C GLY A 36 -2.35 20.26 -30.17
N ARG A 37 -2.59 21.28 -29.34
CA ARG A 37 -3.03 22.61 -29.78
C ARG A 37 -2.43 23.69 -28.86
N ARG A 38 -2.02 24.75 -29.56
CA ARG A 38 -1.27 25.92 -29.14
C ARG A 38 -1.87 26.63 -27.93
N ALA A 39 -0.96 27.11 -27.07
CA ALA A 39 -1.22 28.15 -26.09
C ALA A 39 -1.63 29.45 -26.80
N ASP A 40 -2.66 30.10 -26.28
CA ASP A 40 -2.91 31.50 -26.54
C ASP A 40 -2.96 32.27 -25.22
N ARG A 41 -2.34 33.44 -25.24
CA ARG A 41 -2.04 34.30 -24.11
C ARG A 41 -3.28 35.10 -23.70
N GLY A 42 -3.46 35.33 -22.41
CA GLY A 42 -4.42 36.31 -21.89
C GLY A 42 -4.13 36.67 -20.45
N ALA A 43 -3.53 37.84 -20.25
CA ALA A 43 -3.16 38.44 -18.97
C ALA A 43 -4.30 39.22 -18.31
N GLY A 44 -4.17 39.46 -16.99
CA GLY A 44 -4.87 40.53 -16.24
C GLY A 44 -5.63 39.98 -15.02
N GLY A 45 -5.07 40.02 -13.81
CA GLY A 45 -5.27 41.09 -12.81
C GLY A 45 -6.26 40.57 -11.73
N ALA A 46 -6.16 40.78 -10.42
CA ALA A 46 -5.37 41.69 -9.61
C ALA A 46 -5.26 41.15 -8.15
N PHE A 47 -4.24 41.63 -7.46
CA PHE A 47 -4.01 41.50 -6.01
C PHE A 47 -5.09 42.19 -5.17
N VAL A 48 -5.49 41.59 -4.03
CA VAL A 48 -5.86 42.32 -2.80
C VAL A 48 -5.34 41.55 -1.57
N ARG A 49 -4.67 42.29 -0.68
CA ARG A 49 -4.07 41.87 0.60
C ARG A 49 -5.07 41.89 1.76
N ALA A 50 -4.89 40.91 2.66
CA ALA A 50 -4.88 40.95 4.14
C ALA A 50 -5.96 41.71 4.96
N GLY A 51 -6.51 40.98 5.95
CA GLY A 51 -7.14 41.53 7.16
C GLY A 51 -7.45 40.42 8.18
N ALA A 52 -6.76 40.43 9.32
CA ALA A 52 -6.83 39.42 10.40
C ALA A 52 -7.92 39.77 11.47
N PRO A 53 -7.89 39.23 12.71
CA PRO A 53 -8.81 38.20 13.22
C PRO A 53 -9.79 38.73 14.30
N LEU A 54 -10.82 37.94 14.65
CA LEU A 54 -11.65 38.21 15.84
C LEU A 54 -11.71 37.02 16.82
N ARG A 55 -11.44 37.38 18.08
CA ARG A 55 -11.49 36.61 19.33
C ARG A 55 -12.93 36.17 19.66
N ALA A 56 -13.14 34.93 20.08
CA ALA A 56 -13.25 34.43 21.47
C ALA A 56 -14.41 35.04 22.28
N ASP A 57 -15.36 34.18 22.68
CA ASP A 57 -16.01 34.35 23.97
C ASP A 57 -16.32 33.02 24.66
N ARG A 58 -16.10 33.02 25.98
CA ARG A 58 -16.27 31.90 26.91
C ARG A 58 -17.73 31.80 27.34
N LEU A 59 -18.18 30.61 27.75
CA LEU A 59 -18.95 30.44 29.00
C LEU A 59 -18.88 28.98 29.48
N ARG A 60 -19.03 28.85 30.80
CA ARG A 60 -18.54 27.80 31.69
C ARG A 60 -19.64 26.82 32.13
N ARG A 61 -19.20 25.58 32.40
CA ARG A 61 -19.51 24.67 33.53
C ARG A 61 -20.97 24.23 33.78
N GLY A 62 -21.13 22.90 33.85
CA GLY A 62 -22.15 22.22 34.67
C GLY A 62 -22.10 20.69 34.56
N ARG A 63 -21.36 20.02 35.44
CA ARG A 63 -21.62 18.63 35.92
C ARG A 63 -22.58 18.74 37.12
N PRO A 64 -23.48 17.78 37.43
CA PRO A 64 -23.14 16.47 38.04
C PRO A 64 -24.22 15.36 37.75
N PRO A 65 -24.45 14.33 38.60
CA PRO A 65 -23.63 13.13 38.89
C PRO A 65 -24.37 11.78 38.63
N TYR A 66 -23.64 10.66 38.79
CA TYR A 66 -24.15 9.28 38.95
C TYR A 66 -25.10 9.12 40.16
N PRO A 67 -25.93 8.06 40.17
CA PRO A 67 -25.72 7.04 41.22
C PRO A 67 -26.00 5.56 40.80
N GLY A 68 -25.15 4.65 41.30
CA GLY A 68 -25.48 3.72 42.39
C GLY A 68 -26.58 2.65 42.23
N SER A 69 -26.19 1.40 42.48
CA SER A 69 -26.98 0.16 42.53
C SER A 69 -27.72 -0.09 43.86
N LEU A 70 -28.56 -1.15 43.83
CA LEU A 70 -29.16 -1.96 44.92
C LEU A 70 -30.56 -1.58 45.44
N GLY A 71 -31.46 -2.58 45.46
CA GLY A 71 -32.71 -2.55 46.23
C GLY A 71 -33.82 -3.48 45.73
N THR A 72 -33.80 -4.74 46.16
CA THR A 72 -34.92 -5.71 46.10
C THR A 72 -36.08 -5.33 47.04
N ALA A 73 -37.34 -5.45 46.60
CA ALA A 73 -38.48 -5.99 47.37
C ALA A 73 -39.80 -5.84 46.58
N GLY A 74 -40.60 -6.91 46.54
CA GLY A 74 -41.86 -6.97 45.79
C GLY A 74 -43.08 -6.47 46.56
N HIS A 75 -44.15 -6.18 45.81
CA HIS A 75 -45.52 -6.28 46.30
C HIS A 75 -46.50 -6.63 45.18
N ARG A 76 -47.36 -7.61 45.49
CA ARG A 76 -48.53 -8.02 44.72
C ARG A 76 -49.62 -6.94 44.80
N GLY A 77 -50.34 -6.73 43.69
CA GLY A 77 -51.54 -5.89 43.69
C GLY A 77 -52.28 -5.98 42.36
N THR A 78 -53.20 -6.94 42.26
CA THR A 78 -54.15 -7.13 41.16
C THR A 78 -55.07 -5.92 40.97
N ARG A 79 -55.26 -5.46 39.72
CA ARG A 79 -56.54 -4.87 39.27
C ARG A 79 -56.75 -5.10 37.77
N ARG A 80 -57.77 -5.90 37.46
CA ARG A 80 -58.40 -6.03 36.14
C ARG A 80 -58.91 -4.67 35.68
N GLY A 81 -58.61 -4.31 34.43
CA GLY A 81 -59.21 -3.19 33.72
C GLY A 81 -59.23 -3.49 32.23
N VAL A 82 -60.34 -4.04 31.74
CA VAL A 82 -60.62 -4.24 30.33
C VAL A 82 -60.91 -2.89 29.70
N ARG A 83 -60.03 -2.41 28.83
CA ARG A 83 -60.33 -1.45 27.75
C ARG A 83 -59.43 -1.75 26.56
N GLY A 84 -59.90 -2.62 25.66
CA GLY A 84 -59.34 -2.71 24.32
C GLY A 84 -59.89 -1.58 23.48
N THR A 85 -59.01 -0.81 22.83
CA THR A 85 -59.28 -0.09 21.57
C THR A 85 -57.96 0.48 21.04
N ALA A 86 -57.70 0.28 19.74
CA ALA A 86 -56.63 0.85 18.91
C ALA A 86 -55.20 0.30 19.04
N ALA A 87 -54.62 0.12 20.23
CA ALA A 87 -53.21 -0.31 20.38
C ALA A 87 -52.92 -1.73 19.86
N SER A 88 -53.90 -2.63 19.91
CA SER A 88 -53.73 -4.02 19.50
C SER A 88 -53.67 -4.23 17.98
N ARG A 89 -54.08 -3.24 17.17
CA ARG A 89 -53.96 -3.29 15.70
C ARG A 89 -52.61 -2.78 15.20
N GLU A 90 -51.96 -1.85 15.91
CA GLU A 90 -50.57 -1.48 15.64
C GLU A 90 -49.61 -2.55 16.18
N GLU A 91 -49.86 -3.14 17.36
CA GLU A 91 -49.10 -4.29 17.84
C GLU A 91 -49.29 -5.55 16.97
N HIS A 92 -50.50 -5.81 16.43
CA HIS A 92 -50.73 -6.91 15.48
C HIS A 92 -50.22 -6.63 14.06
N ALA A 93 -50.19 -5.38 13.60
CA ALA A 93 -49.55 -5.02 12.34
C ALA A 93 -48.01 -5.08 12.43
N MET A 94 -47.45 -4.86 13.63
CA MET A 94 -46.03 -5.06 13.92
C MET A 94 -45.64 -6.53 14.12
N THR A 95 -46.59 -7.46 14.35
CA THR A 95 -46.28 -8.89 14.49
C THR A 95 -46.14 -9.65 13.15
N LEU A 96 -46.34 -8.97 12.01
CA LEU A 96 -46.20 -9.56 10.67
C LEU A 96 -44.87 -9.22 9.97
N VAL A 97 -44.00 -8.41 10.59
CA VAL A 97 -42.64 -8.20 10.11
C VAL A 97 -41.74 -9.08 10.97
N GLY A 98 -41.38 -10.27 10.46
CA GLY A 98 -40.38 -11.13 11.12
C GLY A 98 -39.07 -10.36 11.41
N SER A 99 -38.25 -10.88 12.33
CA SER A 99 -37.00 -10.24 12.76
C SER A 99 -36.19 -9.69 11.57
N PRO A 100 -35.59 -8.49 11.70
CA PRO A 100 -34.78 -7.91 10.64
C PRO A 100 -33.58 -8.82 10.32
N VAL A 101 -33.16 -8.85 9.06
CA VAL A 101 -31.98 -9.61 8.64
C VAL A 101 -30.72 -8.87 9.06
N ALA A 102 -29.78 -9.56 9.71
CA ALA A 102 -28.51 -8.96 10.09
C ALA A 102 -27.66 -8.64 8.85
N VAL A 103 -27.07 -7.44 8.82
CA VAL A 103 -26.21 -6.98 7.73
C VAL A 103 -24.89 -6.45 8.31
N ALA A 104 -23.76 -6.97 7.85
CA ALA A 104 -22.45 -6.48 8.24
C ALA A 104 -21.75 -5.79 7.06
N PHE A 105 -21.02 -4.72 7.35
CA PHE A 105 -20.22 -3.98 6.38
C PHE A 105 -18.74 -4.21 6.65
N VAL A 106 -18.00 -4.55 5.60
CA VAL A 106 -16.56 -4.71 5.60
C VAL A 106 -16.00 -3.89 4.43
N HIS A 107 -14.98 -3.10 4.71
CA HIS A 107 -14.26 -2.33 3.71
C HIS A 107 -12.84 -2.84 3.59
N HIS A 108 -12.42 -3.17 2.37
CA HIS A 108 -11.06 -3.58 2.08
C HIS A 108 -10.33 -2.42 1.40
N ALA A 109 -9.32 -1.86 2.04
CA ALA A 109 -8.49 -0.81 1.46
C ALA A 109 -7.08 -1.36 1.23
N ASN A 110 -6.64 -1.32 -0.04
CA ASN A 110 -5.35 -1.83 -0.44
C ASN A 110 -4.64 -0.86 -1.38
N GLN A 111 -3.39 -0.54 -1.06
CA GLN A 111 -2.46 0.15 -1.95
C GLN A 111 -1.03 -0.31 -1.64
N LEU A 112 -0.14 -0.21 -2.63
CA LEU A 112 1.30 -0.24 -2.40
C LEU A 112 1.75 0.95 -1.52
N VAL A 113 3.05 1.02 -1.20
CA VAL A 113 3.66 2.14 -0.47
C VAL A 113 3.73 3.37 -1.38
N ILE A 114 2.57 3.98 -1.65
CA ILE A 114 2.38 5.04 -2.64
C ILE A 114 2.51 6.44 -2.03
N GLY A 115 2.95 7.39 -2.85
CA GLY A 115 2.99 8.81 -2.53
C GLY A 115 1.92 9.64 -3.25
N ASN A 116 2.25 10.90 -3.53
CA ASN A 116 1.48 11.78 -4.41
C ASN A 116 2.26 12.06 -5.70
N GLY A 117 1.59 12.56 -6.75
CA GLY A 117 2.27 13.01 -7.99
C GLY A 117 2.22 12.00 -9.16
N TYR A 118 1.42 10.94 -9.05
CA TYR A 118 1.10 10.08 -10.19
C TYR A 118 0.35 10.87 -11.28
N THR A 119 0.66 10.58 -12.54
CA THR A 119 0.05 11.26 -13.69
C THR A 119 -1.19 10.56 -14.24
N ASP A 120 -1.36 9.29 -13.89
CA ASP A 120 -2.32 8.35 -14.48
C ASP A 120 -3.31 7.77 -13.47
N ARG A 121 -3.11 8.01 -12.18
CA ARG A 121 -3.94 7.51 -11.08
C ARG A 121 -3.92 8.45 -9.87
N ASP A 122 -4.78 8.17 -8.91
CA ASP A 122 -4.84 8.92 -7.65
C ASP A 122 -3.60 8.67 -6.79
N GLY A 123 -3.11 9.73 -6.14
CA GLY A 123 -2.12 9.63 -5.06
C GLY A 123 -2.77 9.42 -3.69
N ILE A 124 -1.93 9.12 -2.70
CA ILE A 124 -2.35 8.80 -1.33
C ILE A 124 -3.28 9.85 -0.70
N THR A 125 -3.12 11.13 -1.03
CA THR A 125 -3.99 12.21 -0.50
C THR A 125 -5.43 12.09 -0.97
N ALA A 126 -5.64 11.82 -2.26
CA ALA A 126 -6.98 11.68 -2.83
C ALA A 126 -7.66 10.42 -2.29
N ILE A 127 -6.89 9.32 -2.24
CA ILE A 127 -7.32 8.03 -1.69
C ILE A 127 -7.76 8.17 -0.23
N CYS A 128 -6.90 8.73 0.64
CA CYS A 128 -7.19 8.93 2.06
C CYS A 128 -8.44 9.80 2.29
N ARG A 129 -8.62 10.88 1.53
CA ARG A 129 -9.83 11.71 1.61
C ARG A 129 -11.09 10.93 1.23
N GLY A 130 -11.01 10.09 0.21
CA GLY A 130 -12.10 9.20 -0.19
C GLY A 130 -12.48 8.22 0.92
N TYR A 131 -11.49 7.55 1.51
CA TYR A 131 -11.70 6.63 2.63
C TYR A 131 -12.34 7.31 3.85
N ALA A 132 -11.81 8.47 4.26
CA ALA A 132 -12.37 9.24 5.37
C ALA A 132 -13.82 9.63 5.13
N ALA A 133 -14.17 10.01 3.89
CA ALA A 133 -15.54 10.35 3.53
C ALA A 133 -16.50 9.16 3.67
N VAL A 134 -16.06 7.94 3.34
CA VAL A 134 -16.85 6.71 3.53
C VAL A 134 -17.02 6.39 5.02
N LEU A 135 -15.95 6.43 5.81
CA LEU A 135 -16.01 6.18 7.26
C LEU A 135 -16.90 7.20 7.99
N GLN A 136 -16.86 8.47 7.56
CA GLN A 136 -17.75 9.50 8.11
C GLN A 136 -19.23 9.19 7.86
N LEU A 137 -19.58 8.52 6.75
CA LEU A 137 -20.97 8.10 6.51
C LEU A 137 -21.40 7.01 7.50
N HIS A 138 -20.54 6.03 7.80
CA HIS A 138 -20.81 5.03 8.82
C HIS A 138 -21.08 5.67 10.18
N ARG A 139 -20.18 6.55 10.62
CA ARG A 139 -20.32 7.29 11.88
C ARG A 139 -21.60 8.14 11.90
N ARG A 140 -21.88 8.88 10.83
CA ARG A 140 -23.07 9.75 10.71
C ARG A 140 -24.38 8.99 10.81
N PHE A 141 -24.47 7.82 10.20
CA PHE A 141 -25.69 7.00 10.18
C PHE A 141 -25.69 5.92 11.28
N SER A 142 -24.71 5.93 12.19
CA SER A 142 -24.56 4.95 13.28
C SER A 142 -24.55 3.51 12.77
N ILE A 143 -23.89 3.27 11.64
CA ILE A 143 -23.75 1.96 11.02
C ILE A 143 -22.38 1.39 11.37
N PRO A 144 -22.31 0.32 12.19
CA PRO A 144 -21.03 -0.31 12.46
C PRO A 144 -20.43 -0.88 11.17
N CYS A 145 -19.11 -0.82 11.07
CA CYS A 145 -18.38 -1.46 9.97
C CYS A 145 -17.07 -2.04 10.44
N SER A 146 -16.52 -2.90 9.59
CA SER A 146 -15.20 -3.46 9.75
C SER A 146 -14.28 -2.93 8.65
N LEU A 147 -13.01 -2.73 8.95
CA LEU A 147 -12.03 -2.17 8.03
C LEU A 147 -10.78 -3.04 7.99
N HIS A 148 -10.40 -3.47 6.80
CA HIS A 148 -9.10 -3.99 6.49
C HIS A 148 -8.27 -2.89 5.81
N LEU A 149 -7.06 -2.64 6.30
CA LEU A 149 -6.05 -1.79 5.66
C LEU A 149 -4.86 -2.69 5.34
N SER A 150 -4.39 -2.78 4.10
CA SER A 150 -3.16 -3.52 3.84
C SER A 150 -1.97 -2.87 4.55
N GLY A 151 -0.96 -3.68 4.89
CA GLY A 151 0.22 -3.21 5.60
C GLY A 151 1.03 -2.17 4.81
N THR A 152 1.15 -2.32 3.49
CA THR A 152 1.78 -1.33 2.62
C THR A 152 1.05 0.01 2.61
N LEU A 153 -0.29 -0.02 2.63
CA LEU A 153 -1.10 1.19 2.76
C LEU A 153 -0.94 1.83 4.14
N LEU A 154 -0.86 1.04 5.22
CA LEU A 154 -0.63 1.55 6.58
C LEU A 154 0.67 2.35 6.69
N GLU A 155 1.76 1.87 6.09
CA GLU A 155 3.05 2.57 6.09
C GLU A 155 3.00 3.88 5.28
N ALA A 156 2.37 3.84 4.10
CA ALA A 156 2.13 5.05 3.30
C ALA A 156 1.29 6.09 4.07
N LEU A 157 0.24 5.64 4.77
CA LEU A 157 -0.60 6.51 5.61
C LEU A 157 0.18 7.04 6.82
N ALA A 158 1.03 6.25 7.46
CA ALA A 158 1.83 6.69 8.60
C ALA A 158 2.77 7.84 8.22
N TRP A 159 3.32 7.81 7.02
CA TRP A 159 4.18 8.88 6.51
C TRP A 159 3.39 10.10 6.01
N HIS A 160 2.40 9.89 5.16
CA HIS A 160 1.72 10.98 4.45
C HIS A 160 0.53 11.57 5.23
N HIS A 161 -0.27 10.70 5.88
CA HIS A 161 -1.57 11.02 6.48
C HIS A 161 -1.78 10.38 7.88
N PRO A 162 -0.89 10.61 8.87
CA PRO A 162 -1.02 10.03 10.20
C PRO A 162 -2.30 10.46 10.95
N GLU A 163 -2.91 11.58 10.54
CA GLU A 163 -4.22 12.03 11.02
C GLU A 163 -5.34 11.04 10.70
N PHE A 164 -5.29 10.35 9.56
CA PHE A 164 -6.29 9.36 9.19
C PHE A 164 -6.21 8.11 10.09
N LEU A 165 -5.00 7.67 10.41
CA LEU A 165 -4.80 6.59 11.40
C LEU A 165 -5.35 6.98 12.77
N THR A 166 -5.28 8.26 13.13
CA THR A 166 -5.90 8.79 14.35
C THR A 166 -7.43 8.74 14.30
N GLU A 167 -8.03 9.04 13.15
CA GLU A 167 -9.48 8.89 12.94
C GLU A 167 -9.92 7.42 13.06
N VAL A 168 -9.17 6.48 12.47
CA VAL A 168 -9.43 5.04 12.59
C VAL A 168 -9.37 4.59 14.05
N ARG A 169 -8.32 4.96 14.81
CA ARG A 169 -8.24 4.67 16.25
C ARG A 169 -9.43 5.22 17.03
N THR A 170 -9.86 6.43 16.69
CA THR A 170 -11.02 7.05 17.32
C THR A 170 -12.27 6.23 17.05
N GLY A 171 -12.51 5.83 15.80
CA GLY A 171 -13.65 4.97 15.43
C GLY A 171 -13.66 3.64 16.17
N CYS A 172 -12.49 3.02 16.34
CA CYS A 172 -12.36 1.80 17.13
C CYS A 172 -12.67 2.03 18.61
N SER A 173 -12.15 3.10 19.21
CA SER A 173 -12.45 3.45 20.62
C SER A 173 -13.92 3.79 20.87
N GLU A 174 -14.61 4.31 19.86
CA GLU A 174 -16.05 4.60 19.89
C GLU A 174 -16.92 3.35 19.62
N GLY A 175 -16.30 2.22 19.22
CA GLY A 175 -16.96 0.91 19.08
C GLY A 175 -17.79 0.71 17.80
N TRP A 176 -17.82 1.68 16.87
CA TRP A 176 -18.52 1.52 15.60
C TRP A 176 -17.61 1.01 14.46
N LEU A 177 -16.29 1.05 14.64
CA LEU A 177 -15.31 0.53 13.69
C LEU A 177 -14.54 -0.65 14.29
N THR A 178 -14.56 -1.80 13.63
CA THR A 178 -13.74 -2.97 13.99
C THR A 178 -12.64 -3.16 12.95
N LEU A 179 -11.44 -3.55 13.36
CA LEU A 179 -10.36 -3.85 12.42
C LEU A 179 -10.36 -5.32 12.05
N ILE A 180 -10.10 -5.61 10.77
CA ILE A 180 -9.91 -6.96 10.24
C ILE A 180 -8.41 -7.16 9.99
N GLY A 181 -7.91 -8.35 10.31
CA GLY A 181 -6.54 -8.72 10.02
C GLY A 181 -6.35 -9.15 8.57
N GLY A 182 -5.13 -9.48 8.20
CA GLY A 182 -4.80 -9.83 6.82
C GLY A 182 -3.31 -9.91 6.64
N THR A 183 -2.85 -9.70 5.41
CA THR A 183 -1.45 -9.77 5.05
C THR A 183 -0.84 -8.39 4.86
N TYR A 184 0.48 -8.28 5.04
CA TYR A 184 1.17 -7.00 4.92
C TYR A 184 1.12 -6.46 3.48
N ALA A 185 1.44 -7.29 2.49
CA ALA A 185 1.50 -6.88 1.09
C ALA A 185 0.43 -7.52 0.21
N GLU A 186 -0.61 -8.18 0.74
CA GLU A 186 -1.66 -8.81 -0.08
C GLU A 186 -1.16 -9.82 -1.15
N PRO A 187 -0.28 -10.79 -0.81
CA PRO A 187 0.08 -11.85 -1.74
C PRO A 187 -1.06 -12.85 -1.94
N ILE A 188 -1.12 -13.48 -3.10
CA ILE A 188 -2.01 -14.63 -3.33
C ILE A 188 -1.47 -15.83 -2.55
N MET A 189 -1.91 -15.97 -1.29
CA MET A 189 -1.30 -16.84 -0.29
C MET A 189 -1.08 -18.30 -0.74
N PRO A 190 -2.00 -18.97 -1.48
CA PRO A 190 -1.77 -20.35 -1.94
C PRO A 190 -0.57 -20.54 -2.87
N LEU A 191 -0.03 -19.46 -3.45
CA LEU A 191 1.14 -19.52 -4.33
C LEU A 191 2.48 -19.46 -3.58
N HIS A 192 2.44 -19.13 -2.29
CA HIS A 192 3.64 -18.87 -1.48
C HIS A 192 3.83 -19.93 -0.40
N ASP A 193 5.08 -20.08 0.04
CA ASP A 193 5.40 -21.03 1.10
C ASP A 193 4.76 -20.60 2.45
N PRO A 194 4.36 -21.55 3.32
CA PRO A 194 3.70 -21.21 4.58
C PRO A 194 4.52 -20.29 5.50
N ALA A 195 5.85 -20.36 5.45
CA ALA A 195 6.69 -19.49 6.26
C ALA A 195 6.64 -18.04 5.72
N ALA A 196 6.67 -17.84 4.41
CA ALA A 196 6.48 -16.53 3.78
C ALA A 196 5.11 -15.92 4.12
N ASN A 197 4.03 -16.72 4.07
CA ASN A 197 2.70 -16.28 4.49
C ASN A 197 2.66 -15.90 5.98
N ALA A 198 3.29 -16.69 6.85
CA ALA A 198 3.38 -16.35 8.27
C ALA A 198 4.10 -15.00 8.50
N ARG A 199 5.16 -14.71 7.74
CA ARG A 199 5.85 -13.40 7.81
C ARG A 199 4.94 -12.23 7.40
N GLN A 200 4.09 -12.42 6.40
CA GLN A 200 3.10 -11.41 5.97
C GLN A 200 2.07 -11.13 7.08
N LEU A 201 1.53 -12.18 7.70
CA LEU A 201 0.54 -12.07 8.78
C LEU A 201 1.13 -11.43 10.04
N LEU A 202 2.34 -11.85 10.45
CA LEU A 202 3.04 -11.29 11.60
C LEU A 202 3.40 -9.82 11.40
N THR A 203 3.91 -9.46 10.22
CA THR A 203 4.25 -8.07 9.89
C THR A 203 3.00 -7.18 9.90
N MET A 204 1.88 -7.69 9.39
CA MET A 204 0.61 -6.96 9.43
C MET A 204 0.12 -6.75 10.87
N ALA A 205 0.15 -7.79 11.70
CA ALA A 205 -0.24 -7.68 13.10
C ALA A 205 0.63 -6.67 13.87
N ASP A 206 1.94 -6.66 13.62
CA ASP A 206 2.87 -5.70 14.21
C ASP A 206 2.51 -4.25 13.85
N LEU A 207 2.15 -3.98 12.58
CA LEU A 207 1.74 -2.64 12.14
C LEU A 207 0.40 -2.21 12.76
N LEU A 208 -0.58 -3.12 12.85
CA LEU A 208 -1.86 -2.84 13.51
C LEU A 208 -1.67 -2.48 14.98
N ARG A 209 -0.85 -3.26 15.70
CA ARG A 209 -0.49 -2.98 17.09
C ARG A 209 0.17 -1.61 17.22
N HIS A 210 1.16 -1.33 16.37
CA HIS A 210 1.96 -0.12 16.45
C HIS A 210 1.15 1.15 16.11
N HIS A 211 0.45 1.16 14.97
CA HIS A 211 -0.22 2.37 14.47
C HIS A 211 -1.65 2.55 14.97
N LEU A 212 -2.36 1.45 15.24
CA LEU A 212 -3.78 1.50 15.57
C LEU A 212 -4.07 1.09 17.02
N ALA A 213 -3.02 0.88 17.82
CA ALA A 213 -3.11 0.48 19.24
C ALA A 213 -4.01 -0.75 19.46
N VAL A 214 -4.04 -1.64 18.46
CA VAL A 214 -4.78 -2.89 18.51
C VAL A 214 -4.03 -3.86 19.43
N PRO A 215 -4.61 -4.31 20.55
CA PRO A 215 -3.98 -5.35 21.37
C PRO A 215 -3.87 -6.63 20.58
N ASP A 216 -2.73 -7.33 20.67
CA ASP A 216 -2.30 -8.42 19.79
C ASP A 216 -3.40 -9.09 18.94
N GLY A 217 -3.88 -10.31 19.10
CA GLY A 217 -4.91 -10.87 18.19
C GLY A 217 -6.35 -10.36 18.35
N ALA A 218 -6.59 -9.06 18.55
CA ALA A 218 -7.94 -8.49 18.57
C ALA A 218 -8.65 -8.60 17.20
N THR A 219 -7.91 -8.85 16.12
CA THR A 219 -8.49 -9.18 14.81
C THR A 219 -8.89 -10.65 14.75
N SER A 220 -10.17 -10.95 15.03
CA SER A 220 -10.69 -12.33 14.97
C SER A 220 -10.98 -12.82 13.55
N THR A 221 -11.29 -11.89 12.65
CA THR A 221 -11.55 -12.13 11.24
C THR A 221 -10.35 -11.73 10.38
N VAL A 222 -10.05 -12.52 9.35
CA VAL A 222 -9.02 -12.23 8.35
C VAL A 222 -9.64 -11.95 6.97
N TRP A 223 -9.11 -10.93 6.30
CA TRP A 223 -9.29 -10.72 4.88
C TRP A 223 -8.28 -11.58 4.12
N LEU A 224 -8.77 -12.39 3.19
CA LEU A 224 -7.92 -13.21 2.33
C LEU A 224 -7.68 -12.45 1.01
N PRO A 225 -6.42 -12.20 0.60
CA PRO A 225 -6.11 -11.49 -0.64
C PRO A 225 -6.80 -12.16 -1.83
N GLU A 226 -7.57 -11.36 -2.58
CA GLU A 226 -8.40 -11.82 -3.69
C GLU A 226 -9.35 -12.99 -3.35
N ARG A 227 -9.64 -13.21 -2.07
CA ARG A 227 -10.45 -14.32 -1.56
C ARG A 227 -10.06 -15.68 -2.14
N VAL A 228 -8.79 -15.87 -2.53
CA VAL A 228 -8.29 -17.13 -3.11
C VAL A 228 -8.10 -18.14 -1.99
N TRP A 229 -9.17 -18.89 -1.71
CA TRP A 229 -9.21 -19.94 -0.70
C TRP A 229 -8.57 -21.23 -1.20
N ASP A 230 -7.78 -21.85 -0.34
CA ASP A 230 -7.35 -23.24 -0.42
C ASP A 230 -7.47 -23.88 0.98
N PRO A 231 -8.00 -25.12 1.12
CA PRO A 231 -8.10 -25.80 2.41
C PRO A 231 -6.81 -25.83 3.24
N ALA A 232 -5.64 -25.86 2.60
CA ALA A 232 -4.34 -25.85 3.26
C ALA A 232 -4.06 -24.54 4.01
N LEU A 233 -4.75 -23.44 3.68
CA LEU A 233 -4.64 -22.18 4.42
C LEU A 233 -5.24 -22.27 5.82
N ALA A 234 -6.16 -23.21 6.09
CA ALA A 234 -6.78 -23.32 7.41
C ALA A 234 -5.74 -23.49 8.52
N ALA A 235 -4.73 -24.33 8.32
CA ALA A 235 -3.66 -24.55 9.29
C ALA A 235 -2.78 -23.30 9.49
N GLN A 236 -2.53 -22.53 8.42
CA GLN A 236 -1.73 -21.30 8.46
C GLN A 236 -2.48 -20.17 9.18
N LEU A 237 -3.77 -19.98 8.87
CA LEU A 237 -4.58 -18.93 9.48
C LEU A 237 -4.89 -19.20 10.96
N THR A 238 -4.96 -20.47 11.36
CA THR A 238 -5.20 -20.91 12.75
C THR A 238 -3.91 -21.36 13.46
N ASP A 239 -2.75 -20.94 12.95
CA ASP A 239 -1.47 -21.27 13.55
C ASP A 239 -1.33 -20.57 14.91
N ARG A 240 -0.87 -21.31 15.93
CA ARG A 240 -0.78 -20.81 17.30
C ARG A 240 0.38 -19.84 17.53
N SER A 241 1.34 -19.78 16.60
CA SER A 241 2.41 -18.79 16.61
C SER A 241 1.94 -17.41 16.18
N LEU A 242 0.78 -17.31 15.53
CA LEU A 242 0.14 -16.03 15.26
C LEU A 242 -0.44 -15.42 16.56
N PRO A 243 -0.52 -14.07 16.64
CA PRO A 243 -1.14 -13.37 17.76
C PRO A 243 -2.51 -13.95 18.18
N HIS A 244 -2.71 -14.14 19.48
CA HIS A 244 -3.88 -14.78 20.13
C HIS A 244 -4.26 -16.18 19.59
N GLY A 245 -3.31 -16.90 19.01
CA GLY A 245 -3.53 -18.28 18.58
C GLY A 245 -4.12 -18.41 17.17
N GLY A 246 -4.04 -17.35 16.36
CA GLY A 246 -4.51 -17.30 14.99
C GLY A 246 -5.94 -16.76 14.84
N PHE A 247 -6.39 -16.68 13.59
CA PHE A 247 -7.71 -16.18 13.25
C PHE A 247 -8.80 -17.20 13.57
N ARG A 248 -9.95 -16.71 14.04
CA ARG A 248 -11.15 -17.53 14.27
C ARG A 248 -12.02 -17.63 13.04
N ARG A 249 -11.88 -16.67 12.11
CA ARG A 249 -12.80 -16.48 10.99
C ARG A 249 -12.04 -15.99 9.75
N VAL A 250 -12.54 -16.36 8.57
CA VAL A 250 -12.06 -15.84 7.29
C VAL A 250 -13.24 -15.50 6.39
N LEU A 251 -13.10 -14.37 5.69
CA LEU A 251 -14.05 -13.94 4.67
C LEU A 251 -13.78 -14.68 3.36
N VAL A 252 -14.83 -15.25 2.77
CA VAL A 252 -14.82 -15.92 1.46
C VAL A 252 -16.07 -15.51 0.69
N ASP A 253 -16.08 -15.54 -0.64
CA ASP A 253 -17.32 -15.29 -1.39
C ASP A 253 -18.32 -16.45 -1.21
N ASP A 254 -19.61 -16.12 -1.15
CA ASP A 254 -20.73 -17.08 -0.99
C ASP A 254 -20.62 -18.31 -1.91
N ARG A 255 -20.22 -18.13 -3.17
CA ARG A 255 -20.00 -19.21 -4.15
C ARG A 255 -18.97 -20.26 -3.71
N VAL A 256 -18.00 -19.88 -2.88
CA VAL A 256 -16.95 -20.79 -2.39
C VAL A 256 -17.59 -21.88 -1.51
N LEU A 257 -18.66 -21.56 -0.80
CA LEU A 257 -19.41 -22.49 0.05
C LEU A 257 -20.29 -23.47 -0.74
N ALA A 258 -20.48 -23.24 -2.04
CA ALA A 258 -21.18 -24.16 -2.93
C ALA A 258 -20.22 -25.27 -3.39
N ALA A 259 -20.72 -26.51 -3.39
CA ALA A 259 -19.96 -27.67 -3.84
C ALA A 259 -19.55 -27.52 -5.32
N PRO A 260 -18.30 -27.87 -5.70
CA PRO A 260 -17.86 -27.83 -7.09
C PRO A 260 -18.79 -28.61 -8.02
N GLY A 261 -18.86 -28.19 -9.29
CA GLY A 261 -19.78 -28.78 -10.28
C GLY A 261 -21.14 -28.08 -10.27
N SER A 262 -22.23 -28.87 -10.34
CA SER A 262 -23.57 -28.34 -10.62
C SER A 262 -24.07 -27.30 -9.60
N ALA A 263 -23.73 -27.46 -8.32
CA ALA A 263 -24.12 -26.53 -7.26
C ALA A 263 -23.37 -25.19 -7.36
N ARG A 264 -22.04 -25.19 -7.48
CA ARG A 264 -21.26 -23.96 -7.72
C ARG A 264 -21.66 -23.31 -9.03
N SER A 265 -21.86 -24.08 -10.10
CA SER A 265 -22.37 -23.55 -11.37
C SER A 265 -23.78 -22.95 -11.25
N LEU A 266 -24.62 -23.44 -10.33
CA LEU A 266 -25.94 -22.82 -10.06
C LEU A 266 -25.77 -21.51 -9.30
N ALA A 267 -24.91 -21.45 -8.28
CA ALA A 267 -24.56 -20.22 -7.58
C ALA A 267 -23.99 -19.17 -8.55
N ASP A 268 -23.12 -19.62 -9.46
CA ASP A 268 -22.51 -18.79 -10.49
C ASP A 268 -23.51 -18.25 -11.52
N ARG A 269 -24.64 -18.93 -11.77
CA ARG A 269 -25.72 -18.38 -12.63
C ARG A 269 -26.45 -17.21 -11.99
N SER A 270 -26.29 -17.05 -10.68
CA SER A 270 -26.86 -15.95 -9.92
C SER A 270 -25.92 -14.74 -9.91
N GLY A 271 -24.65 -14.89 -10.32
CA GLY A 271 -23.74 -13.79 -10.67
C GLY A 271 -23.38 -13.81 -12.17
N PRO A 272 -22.62 -12.82 -12.68
CA PRO A 272 -22.52 -11.44 -12.23
C PRO A 272 -23.77 -10.67 -12.73
N TYR A 273 -24.45 -9.93 -11.86
CA TYR A 273 -25.61 -9.16 -12.30
C TYR A 273 -25.18 -8.06 -13.27
N GLY A 274 -25.84 -7.98 -14.44
CA GLY A 274 -25.67 -6.89 -15.39
C GLY A 274 -24.43 -6.91 -16.31
N VAL A 275 -23.53 -7.90 -16.25
CA VAL A 275 -22.42 -8.04 -17.22
C VAL A 275 -22.78 -9.08 -18.30
N GLY A 276 -22.53 -8.78 -19.57
CA GLY A 276 -22.59 -9.76 -20.67
C GLY A 276 -23.97 -10.38 -21.00
N GLY A 277 -25.07 -9.85 -20.47
CA GLY A 277 -26.39 -10.47 -20.56
C GLY A 277 -26.77 -11.32 -19.34
N GLY A 278 -26.03 -11.20 -18.24
CA GLY A 278 -26.40 -11.72 -16.93
C GLY A 278 -27.73 -11.17 -16.41
N PRO A 279 -28.29 -11.78 -15.35
CA PRO A 279 -29.58 -11.41 -14.82
C PRO A 279 -29.67 -9.95 -14.38
N SER A 280 -30.89 -9.39 -14.45
CA SER A 280 -31.20 -8.09 -13.86
C SER A 280 -30.84 -8.10 -12.37
N VAL A 281 -30.28 -7.00 -11.88
CA VAL A 281 -30.02 -6.77 -10.44
C VAL A 281 -31.28 -6.95 -9.57
N ASN A 282 -32.48 -6.85 -10.15
CA ASN A 282 -33.76 -7.02 -9.45
C ASN A 282 -34.27 -8.49 -9.48
N ALA A 283 -33.46 -9.46 -9.94
CA ALA A 283 -33.93 -10.83 -10.09
C ALA A 283 -33.91 -11.59 -8.74
N THR A 284 -35.10 -11.77 -8.16
CA THR A 284 -35.35 -12.57 -6.94
C THR A 284 -35.31 -14.08 -7.20
N GLY A 285 -35.20 -14.88 -6.14
CA GLY A 285 -35.24 -16.35 -6.19
C GLY A 285 -33.93 -17.01 -6.66
N ARG A 286 -32.86 -16.22 -6.86
CA ARG A 286 -31.60 -16.69 -7.46
C ARG A 286 -30.53 -17.06 -6.43
N VAL A 287 -30.49 -16.38 -5.30
CA VAL A 287 -29.47 -16.64 -4.28
C VAL A 287 -29.98 -17.72 -3.33
N ASP A 288 -29.18 -18.77 -3.11
CA ASP A 288 -29.46 -19.78 -2.10
C ASP A 288 -29.16 -19.20 -0.70
N PRO A 289 -30.16 -19.02 0.18
CA PRO A 289 -29.96 -18.46 1.51
C PRO A 289 -29.02 -19.30 2.38
N ALA A 290 -28.84 -20.60 2.10
CA ALA A 290 -27.89 -21.46 2.81
C ALA A 290 -26.42 -21.14 2.51
N LEU A 291 -26.13 -20.44 1.41
CA LEU A 291 -24.79 -19.93 1.07
C LEU A 291 -24.47 -18.60 1.75
N LEU A 292 -25.48 -17.94 2.33
CA LEU A 292 -25.33 -16.67 3.06
C LEU A 292 -25.19 -16.88 4.58
N GLN A 293 -25.18 -18.12 5.04
CA GLN A 293 -25.01 -18.47 6.45
C GLN A 293 -23.53 -18.78 6.73
N PRO A 294 -22.92 -18.18 7.76
CA PRO A 294 -21.57 -18.55 8.20
C PRO A 294 -21.50 -20.03 8.57
N ARG A 295 -20.34 -20.67 8.33
CA ARG A 295 -20.12 -22.11 8.58
C ARG A 295 -18.88 -22.35 9.44
N GLN A 296 -18.98 -23.26 10.39
CA GLN A 296 -17.83 -23.78 11.13
C GLN A 296 -17.23 -24.94 10.33
N ILE A 297 -15.99 -24.81 9.87
CA ILE A 297 -15.23 -25.91 9.28
C ILE A 297 -14.19 -26.42 10.29
N THR A 298 -13.75 -27.66 10.10
CA THR A 298 -12.64 -28.26 10.83
C THR A 298 -11.68 -28.89 9.83
N VAL A 299 -10.42 -28.44 9.84
CA VAL A 299 -9.34 -29.00 9.02
C VAL A 299 -8.26 -29.48 9.98
N GLU A 300 -7.93 -30.78 9.93
CA GLU A 300 -6.90 -31.38 10.80
C GLU A 300 -7.09 -31.07 12.30
N GLY A 301 -8.34 -31.06 12.78
CA GLY A 301 -8.68 -30.77 14.17
C GLY A 301 -8.66 -29.28 14.56
N ARG A 302 -8.38 -28.37 13.61
CA ARG A 302 -8.43 -26.91 13.82
C ARG A 302 -9.73 -26.34 13.27
N GLY A 303 -10.44 -25.61 14.12
CA GLY A 303 -11.70 -24.95 13.76
C GLY A 303 -11.48 -23.59 13.12
N LEU A 304 -12.18 -23.31 12.01
CA LEU A 304 -12.20 -22.00 11.35
C LEU A 304 -13.63 -21.66 10.91
N GLN A 305 -14.09 -20.44 11.14
CA GLN A 305 -15.40 -19.97 10.68
C GLN A 305 -15.27 -19.36 9.27
N MET A 306 -16.00 -19.92 8.31
CA MET A 306 -16.17 -19.35 6.98
C MET A 306 -17.29 -18.32 7.01
N VAL A 307 -17.01 -17.07 6.65
CA VAL A 307 -17.98 -15.98 6.63
C VAL A 307 -18.23 -15.59 5.17
N PRO A 308 -19.42 -15.91 4.60
CA PRO A 308 -19.69 -15.65 3.19
C PRO A 308 -19.96 -14.16 2.92
N ILE A 309 -19.21 -13.59 1.98
CA ILE A 309 -19.50 -12.30 1.36
C ILE A 309 -20.70 -12.51 0.44
N CYS A 310 -21.75 -11.71 0.65
CA CYS A 310 -22.94 -11.73 -0.18
C CYS A 310 -22.63 -11.04 -1.51
N SER A 311 -22.40 -11.83 -2.56
CA SER A 311 -22.07 -11.33 -3.89
C SER A 311 -23.10 -10.31 -4.38
N HIS A 312 -24.39 -10.57 -4.17
CA HIS A 312 -25.48 -9.68 -4.58
C HIS A 312 -25.34 -8.24 -4.03
N LEU A 313 -24.90 -8.09 -2.78
CA LEU A 313 -24.66 -6.77 -2.19
C LEU A 313 -23.53 -6.02 -2.90
N ARG A 314 -22.48 -6.71 -3.37
CA ARG A 314 -21.40 -6.09 -4.18
C ARG A 314 -21.93 -5.50 -5.50
N TYR A 315 -23.04 -5.98 -6.05
CA TYR A 315 -23.62 -5.44 -7.29
C TYR A 315 -24.60 -4.29 -7.03
N LEU A 316 -25.30 -4.30 -5.89
CA LEU A 316 -26.26 -3.27 -5.52
C LEU A 316 -25.64 -2.04 -4.84
N ILE A 317 -24.48 -2.21 -4.20
CA ILE A 317 -23.76 -1.18 -3.46
C ILE A 317 -22.51 -0.77 -4.26
N PRO A 318 -22.28 0.53 -4.51
CA PRO A 318 -23.10 1.69 -4.15
C PRO A 318 -24.42 1.78 -4.93
N ALA A 319 -25.47 2.33 -4.29
CA ALA A 319 -26.80 2.47 -4.92
C ALA A 319 -26.83 3.64 -5.92
N ARG A 320 -26.60 3.31 -7.20
CA ARG A 320 -26.51 4.27 -8.32
C ARG A 320 -27.86 4.95 -8.65
N SER A 321 -28.97 4.28 -8.34
CA SER A 321 -30.34 4.76 -8.58
C SER A 321 -31.28 4.41 -7.43
N LEU A 322 -32.54 4.87 -7.49
CA LEU A 322 -33.58 4.41 -6.56
C LEU A 322 -34.00 2.97 -6.85
N GLU A 323 -33.90 2.53 -8.11
CA GLU A 323 -34.15 1.14 -8.51
C GLU A 323 -33.22 0.17 -7.77
N HIS A 324 -31.94 0.54 -7.56
CA HIS A 324 -31.04 -0.26 -6.73
C HIS A 324 -31.54 -0.42 -5.29
N LEU A 325 -32.20 0.59 -4.71
CA LEU A 325 -32.75 0.47 -3.36
C LEU A 325 -33.97 -0.47 -3.33
N SER A 326 -34.85 -0.35 -4.32
CA SER A 326 -35.98 -1.27 -4.48
C SER A 326 -35.51 -2.71 -4.68
N ALA A 327 -34.49 -2.91 -5.52
CA ALA A 327 -33.86 -4.21 -5.72
C ALA A 327 -33.27 -4.78 -4.42
N LEU A 328 -32.66 -3.92 -3.60
CA LEU A 328 -32.08 -4.31 -2.32
C LEU A 328 -33.17 -4.71 -1.31
N GLU A 329 -34.29 -3.98 -1.28
CA GLU A 329 -35.46 -4.34 -0.48
C GLU A 329 -36.07 -5.68 -0.90
N GLU A 330 -36.30 -5.85 -2.21
CA GLU A 330 -36.82 -7.09 -2.81
C GLU A 330 -35.90 -8.28 -2.54
N PHE A 331 -34.59 -8.09 -2.70
CA PHE A 331 -33.58 -9.11 -2.41
C PHE A 331 -33.61 -9.56 -0.95
N VAL A 332 -33.58 -8.62 -0.01
CA VAL A 332 -33.60 -8.94 1.43
C VAL A 332 -34.90 -9.67 1.80
N ALA A 333 -36.04 -9.21 1.28
CA ALA A 333 -37.32 -9.86 1.52
C ALA A 333 -37.35 -11.30 0.95
N ASP A 334 -36.83 -11.49 -0.26
CA ASP A 334 -36.75 -12.78 -0.95
C ASP A 334 -35.90 -13.79 -0.16
N VAL A 335 -34.64 -13.46 0.15
CA VAL A 335 -33.74 -14.39 0.87
C VAL A 335 -34.26 -14.71 2.27
N ARG A 336 -34.88 -13.74 2.96
CA ARG A 336 -35.51 -13.98 4.26
C ARG A 336 -36.68 -14.95 4.14
N SER A 337 -37.52 -14.79 3.12
CA SER A 337 -38.72 -15.62 2.97
C SER A 337 -38.43 -17.07 2.60
N ARG A 338 -37.29 -17.31 1.93
CA ARG A 338 -36.86 -18.65 1.49
C ARG A 338 -35.87 -19.33 2.43
N ALA A 339 -35.37 -18.63 3.45
CA ALA A 339 -34.45 -19.23 4.40
C ALA A 339 -35.19 -20.12 5.40
N ASP A 340 -34.72 -21.36 5.56
CA ASP A 340 -35.24 -22.28 6.59
C ASP A 340 -34.99 -21.74 8.00
N HIS A 341 -33.89 -20.99 8.17
CA HIS A 341 -33.45 -20.39 9.43
C HIS A 341 -33.12 -18.89 9.24
N PRO A 342 -34.14 -18.02 9.09
CA PRO A 342 -33.93 -16.58 8.85
C PRO A 342 -33.10 -15.89 9.94
N GLU A 343 -33.17 -16.38 11.18
CA GLU A 343 -32.41 -15.87 12.33
C GLU A 343 -30.90 -16.11 12.21
N ARG A 344 -30.46 -17.01 11.32
CA ARG A 344 -29.04 -17.31 11.06
C ARG A 344 -28.49 -16.57 9.85
N LEU A 345 -29.32 -15.84 9.11
CA LEU A 345 -28.87 -15.06 7.97
C LEU A 345 -28.00 -13.90 8.43
N LEU A 346 -26.82 -13.81 7.83
CA LEU A 346 -25.94 -12.66 7.93
C LEU A 346 -25.55 -12.22 6.52
N LEU A 347 -26.08 -11.10 6.06
CA LEU A 347 -25.70 -10.54 4.77
C LEU A 347 -24.43 -9.71 4.96
N VAL A 348 -23.29 -10.20 4.49
CA VAL A 348 -22.03 -9.46 4.57
C VAL A 348 -21.78 -8.72 3.26
N TYR A 349 -21.79 -7.38 3.31
CA TYR A 349 -21.16 -6.57 2.28
C TYR A 349 -19.67 -6.48 2.59
N ALA A 350 -18.83 -6.98 1.69
CA ALA A 350 -17.39 -6.80 1.74
C ALA A 350 -16.90 -6.52 0.33
N ASP A 351 -16.21 -5.40 0.13
CA ASP A 351 -15.73 -4.98 -1.19
C ASP A 351 -14.61 -3.93 -1.03
N ASP A 352 -14.00 -3.56 -2.14
CA ASP A 352 -12.98 -2.52 -2.21
C ASP A 352 -13.52 -1.19 -1.68
N LEU A 353 -12.79 -0.57 -0.74
CA LEU A 353 -13.12 0.73 -0.19
C LEU A 353 -12.97 1.81 -1.27
N GLU A 354 -12.01 1.63 -2.18
CA GLU A 354 -11.75 2.47 -3.35
C GLU A 354 -13.01 2.61 -4.20
N ARG A 355 -13.76 1.51 -4.36
CA ARG A 355 -15.00 1.49 -5.13
C ARG A 355 -16.10 2.34 -4.51
N THR A 356 -16.27 2.32 -3.19
CA THR A 356 -17.29 3.13 -2.52
C THR A 356 -16.88 4.59 -2.33
N ALA A 357 -15.58 4.82 -2.17
CA ALA A 357 -14.98 6.14 -2.12
C ALA A 357 -14.98 6.82 -3.51
N GLY A 358 -14.90 6.05 -4.59
CA GLY A 358 -14.75 6.56 -5.95
C GLY A 358 -13.36 7.14 -6.19
N VAL A 359 -12.33 6.40 -5.81
CA VAL A 359 -10.90 6.75 -5.94
C VAL A 359 -10.14 5.57 -6.57
N ALA A 360 -8.86 5.76 -6.87
CA ALA A 360 -7.98 4.75 -7.47
C ALA A 360 -8.53 4.18 -8.79
N GLY A 361 -9.09 5.05 -9.63
CA GLY A 361 -9.63 4.69 -10.95
C GLY A 361 -11.10 4.25 -10.95
N TRP A 362 -11.75 4.14 -9.79
CA TRP A 362 -13.18 3.87 -9.68
C TRP A 362 -14.04 5.09 -10.01
N GLU A 363 -15.28 4.86 -10.48
CA GLU A 363 -16.21 5.95 -10.75
C GLU A 363 -16.63 6.69 -9.47
N PRO A 364 -17.04 7.97 -9.56
CA PRO A 364 -17.59 8.69 -8.40
C PRO A 364 -18.80 7.96 -7.79
N ALA A 365 -18.59 7.40 -6.60
CA ALA A 365 -19.53 6.48 -5.96
C ALA A 365 -20.14 7.00 -4.65
N LEU A 366 -19.49 7.96 -3.98
CA LEU A 366 -19.82 8.37 -2.62
C LEU A 366 -21.28 8.81 -2.44
N ALA A 367 -21.88 9.48 -3.43
CA ALA A 367 -23.28 9.89 -3.36
C ALA A 367 -24.24 8.69 -3.39
N GLY A 368 -23.94 7.67 -4.19
CA GLY A 368 -24.68 6.41 -4.25
C GLY A 368 -24.46 5.58 -2.99
N TYR A 369 -23.23 5.56 -2.47
CA TYR A 369 -22.92 4.89 -1.22
C TYR A 369 -23.66 5.51 -0.03
N ARG A 370 -23.67 6.84 0.09
CA ARG A 370 -24.47 7.57 1.09
C ARG A 370 -25.95 7.21 1.02
N ARG A 371 -26.49 7.02 -0.19
CA ARG A 371 -27.88 6.60 -0.38
C ARG A 371 -28.13 5.21 0.19
N ALA A 372 -27.25 4.25 -0.10
CA ALA A 372 -27.32 2.89 0.42
C ALA A 372 -27.19 2.88 1.96
N ILE A 373 -26.14 3.48 2.52
CA ILE A 373 -25.91 3.50 3.97
C ILE A 373 -27.06 4.16 4.74
N ARG A 374 -27.63 5.24 4.20
CA ARG A 374 -28.84 5.84 4.80
C ARG A 374 -30.01 4.86 4.80
N TRP A 375 -30.22 4.14 3.70
CA TRP A 375 -31.29 3.14 3.62
C TRP A 375 -31.09 2.05 4.67
N PHE A 376 -29.88 1.47 4.77
CA PHE A 376 -29.58 0.44 5.77
C PHE A 376 -29.77 0.91 7.22
N GLY A 377 -29.46 2.18 7.51
CA GLY A 377 -29.66 2.74 8.85
C GLY A 377 -31.10 3.10 9.20
N GLN A 378 -32.04 3.00 8.25
CA GLN A 378 -33.42 3.45 8.43
C GLN A 378 -34.46 2.37 8.11
N HIS A 379 -34.10 1.33 7.36
CA HIS A 379 -35.04 0.38 6.80
C HIS A 379 -35.36 -0.79 7.77
N PRO A 380 -36.65 -1.09 8.04
CA PRO A 380 -37.04 -2.06 9.07
C PRO A 380 -36.77 -3.53 8.69
N LEU A 381 -36.47 -3.85 7.43
CA LEU A 381 -36.14 -5.22 7.00
C LEU A 381 -34.73 -5.66 7.39
N VAL A 382 -33.85 -4.73 7.72
CA VAL A 382 -32.42 -4.98 7.95
C VAL A 382 -31.99 -4.44 9.30
N GLN A 383 -31.01 -5.11 9.89
CA GLN A 383 -30.34 -4.66 11.10
C GLN A 383 -28.84 -4.62 10.82
N PRO A 384 -28.23 -3.43 10.68
CA PRO A 384 -26.80 -3.30 10.63
C PRO A 384 -26.14 -3.77 11.93
N VAL A 385 -25.13 -4.62 11.83
CA VAL A 385 -24.45 -5.24 12.98
C VAL A 385 -22.93 -5.15 12.84
N ALA A 386 -22.23 -5.07 13.98
CA ALA A 386 -20.78 -5.26 14.02
C ALA A 386 -20.47 -6.74 13.76
N LEU A 387 -19.65 -7.02 12.75
CA LEU A 387 -19.43 -8.37 12.22
C LEU A 387 -19.02 -9.37 13.31
N ASP A 388 -17.89 -9.10 13.97
CA ASP A 388 -17.32 -10.02 14.95
C ASP A 388 -18.21 -10.19 16.18
N ALA A 389 -18.81 -9.10 16.68
CA ALA A 389 -19.70 -9.14 17.82
C ALA A 389 -20.97 -9.97 17.54
N TRP A 390 -21.52 -9.88 16.33
CA TRP A 390 -22.66 -10.71 15.92
C TRP A 390 -22.28 -12.19 15.83
N LEU A 391 -21.10 -12.50 15.25
CA LEU A 391 -20.61 -13.87 15.10
C LEU A 391 -20.19 -14.51 16.44
N ASP A 392 -19.84 -13.71 17.45
CA ASP A 392 -19.54 -14.22 18.80
C ASP A 392 -20.78 -14.73 19.52
N VAL A 393 -21.94 -14.11 19.29
CA VAL A 393 -23.20 -14.50 19.95
C VAL A 393 -24.09 -15.40 19.07
N ASN A 394 -23.76 -15.53 17.78
CA ASN A 394 -24.43 -16.42 16.82
C ASN A 394 -23.42 -17.40 16.19
N PRO A 395 -22.95 -18.41 16.94
CA PRO A 395 -21.96 -19.35 16.42
C PRO A 395 -22.50 -20.15 15.22
N PRO A 396 -21.71 -20.31 14.16
CA PRO A 396 -22.16 -21.01 12.96
C PRO A 396 -22.29 -22.52 13.16
N GLN A 397 -23.11 -23.14 12.32
CA GLN A 397 -23.24 -24.60 12.29
C GLN A 397 -22.02 -25.25 11.61
N ALA A 398 -21.77 -26.51 11.98
CA ALA A 398 -20.76 -27.32 11.32
C ALA A 398 -21.09 -27.48 9.82
N GLY A 399 -20.08 -27.32 8.97
CA GLY A 399 -20.18 -27.49 7.52
C GLY A 399 -18.99 -28.26 6.96
N SER A 400 -19.12 -28.71 5.71
CA SER A 400 -18.03 -29.31 4.97
C SER A 400 -16.94 -28.29 4.66
N VAL A 401 -15.67 -28.72 4.65
CA VAL A 401 -14.56 -27.91 4.15
C VAL A 401 -14.77 -27.63 2.65
N PRO A 402 -14.91 -26.38 2.21
CA PRO A 402 -15.10 -26.07 0.80
C PRO A 402 -13.81 -26.32 0.02
N ALA A 403 -13.95 -26.75 -1.24
CA ALA A 403 -12.82 -26.83 -2.17
C ALA A 403 -12.25 -25.43 -2.47
N ALA A 404 -11.06 -25.39 -3.06
CA ALA A 404 -10.43 -24.15 -3.49
C ALA A 404 -11.38 -23.29 -4.35
N GLY A 405 -11.28 -21.98 -4.22
CA GLY A 405 -12.16 -21.06 -4.91
C GLY A 405 -11.86 -19.60 -4.59
N THR A 406 -12.38 -18.72 -5.43
CA THR A 406 -12.35 -17.26 -5.28
C THR A 406 -13.69 -16.68 -5.72
N TYR A 407 -13.83 -15.36 -5.74
CA TYR A 407 -14.99 -14.67 -6.28
C TYR A 407 -15.19 -14.93 -7.78
N PHE A 408 -16.44 -14.78 -8.22
CA PHE A 408 -16.87 -15.19 -9.54
C PHE A 408 -16.07 -14.53 -10.67
N GLU A 409 -15.87 -13.22 -10.57
CA GLU A 409 -15.23 -12.42 -11.61
C GLU A 409 -13.81 -12.91 -11.87
N LEU A 410 -13.03 -13.16 -10.82
CA LEU A 410 -11.65 -13.64 -10.95
C LEU A 410 -11.59 -15.09 -11.45
N ALA A 411 -12.39 -15.99 -10.87
CA ALA A 411 -12.40 -17.40 -11.25
C ALA A 411 -12.86 -17.63 -12.69
N VAL A 412 -13.97 -16.99 -13.08
CA VAL A 412 -14.73 -17.31 -14.30
C VAL A 412 -14.54 -16.23 -15.38
N ASP A 413 -14.91 -14.99 -15.11
CA ASP A 413 -14.92 -13.93 -16.13
C ASP A 413 -13.50 -13.57 -16.60
N TRP A 414 -12.59 -13.41 -15.64
CA TRP A 414 -11.20 -13.03 -15.90
C TRP A 414 -10.28 -14.25 -16.06
N ARG A 415 -10.83 -15.46 -15.82
CA ARG A 415 -10.21 -16.75 -16.11
C ARG A 415 -8.91 -17.01 -15.34
N ALA A 416 -8.79 -16.52 -14.12
CA ALA A 416 -7.71 -16.94 -13.22
C ALA A 416 -7.91 -18.39 -12.74
N GLY A 417 -9.15 -18.89 -12.75
CA GLY A 417 -9.52 -20.20 -12.24
C GLY A 417 -9.76 -20.19 -10.73
N GLU A 418 -10.36 -21.27 -10.22
CA GLU A 418 -10.71 -21.40 -8.79
C GLU A 418 -9.48 -21.37 -7.86
N ASP A 419 -8.35 -21.85 -8.34
CA ASP A 419 -7.07 -21.92 -7.61
C ASP A 419 -6.05 -20.86 -8.09
N TYR A 420 -6.50 -19.89 -8.89
CA TYR A 420 -5.69 -18.79 -9.44
C TYR A 420 -4.56 -19.22 -10.41
N ARG A 421 -4.42 -20.51 -10.73
CA ARG A 421 -3.32 -21.01 -11.56
C ARG A 421 -3.37 -20.53 -13.01
N GLY A 422 -4.54 -20.12 -13.50
CA GLY A 422 -4.69 -19.53 -14.83
C GLY A 422 -3.89 -18.23 -15.02
N TRP A 423 -3.60 -17.52 -13.93
CA TRP A 423 -2.76 -16.32 -13.93
C TRP A 423 -1.36 -16.60 -13.39
N ALA A 424 -1.25 -17.33 -12.27
CA ALA A 424 0.04 -17.67 -11.69
C ALA A 424 0.93 -18.53 -12.62
N GLY A 425 0.31 -19.31 -13.51
CA GLY A 425 0.99 -20.09 -14.54
C GLY A 425 1.40 -19.30 -15.78
N ASN A 426 1.20 -17.98 -15.83
CA ASN A 426 1.63 -17.15 -16.94
C ASN A 426 3.16 -17.20 -17.09
N PRO A 427 3.72 -17.61 -18.25
CA PRO A 427 5.17 -17.66 -18.47
C PRO A 427 5.87 -16.32 -18.24
N GLN A 428 5.19 -15.19 -18.42
CA GLN A 428 5.75 -13.86 -18.16
C GLN A 428 5.92 -13.58 -16.66
N TRP A 429 5.15 -14.24 -15.78
CA TRP A 429 5.28 -14.10 -14.33
C TRP A 429 6.36 -15.00 -13.74
N HIS A 430 6.64 -16.14 -14.39
CA HIS A 430 7.55 -17.17 -13.88
C HIS A 430 8.96 -16.66 -13.46
N PRO A 431 9.62 -15.74 -14.20
CA PRO A 431 10.91 -15.19 -13.77
C PRO A 431 10.83 -14.45 -12.42
N TYR A 432 9.76 -13.70 -12.19
CA TYR A 432 9.55 -12.95 -10.94
C TYR A 432 9.22 -13.89 -9.78
N ALA A 433 8.36 -14.89 -10.00
CA ALA A 433 8.08 -15.90 -8.98
C ALA A 433 9.35 -16.65 -8.54
N THR A 434 10.20 -17.01 -9.51
CA THR A 434 11.49 -17.67 -9.25
C THR A 434 12.43 -16.76 -8.46
N LEU A 435 12.54 -15.49 -8.85
CA LEU A 435 13.31 -14.47 -8.14
C LEU A 435 12.85 -14.32 -6.69
N LEU A 436 11.54 -14.16 -6.45
CA LEU A 436 11.00 -13.95 -5.10
C LEU A 436 11.24 -15.14 -4.18
N ALA A 437 11.08 -16.38 -4.69
CA ALA A 437 11.38 -17.59 -3.95
C ALA A 437 12.87 -17.71 -3.60
N GLU A 438 13.75 -17.37 -4.55
CA GLU A 438 15.20 -17.37 -4.39
C GLU A 438 15.65 -16.36 -3.31
N LEU A 439 15.15 -15.13 -3.37
CA LEU A 439 15.43 -14.10 -2.37
C LEU A 439 14.86 -14.46 -1.00
N GLY A 440 13.65 -15.04 -0.93
CA GLY A 440 13.06 -15.55 0.31
C GLY A 440 13.96 -16.60 0.99
N SER A 441 14.58 -17.48 0.20
CA SER A 441 15.57 -18.43 0.70
C SER A 441 16.81 -17.73 1.28
N ARG A 442 17.37 -16.75 0.57
CA ARG A 442 18.52 -15.97 1.06
C ARG A 442 18.23 -15.24 2.38
N ILE A 443 17.03 -14.67 2.53
CA ILE A 443 16.62 -13.99 3.76
C ILE A 443 16.55 -14.98 4.93
N ARG A 444 16.02 -16.19 4.72
CA ARG A 444 16.00 -17.24 5.76
C ARG A 444 17.41 -17.62 6.21
N THR A 445 18.35 -17.80 5.26
CA THR A 445 19.76 -18.06 5.58
C THR A 445 20.38 -16.90 6.35
N ALA A 446 20.10 -15.65 5.92
CA ALA A 446 20.62 -14.44 6.54
C ALA A 446 20.24 -14.30 8.02
N ARG A 447 19.00 -14.67 8.36
CA ARG A 447 18.48 -14.66 9.74
C ARG A 447 19.03 -15.74 10.64
N GLY A 448 19.37 -16.88 10.06
CA GLY A 448 19.89 -18.02 10.81
C GLY A 448 21.40 -18.01 10.89
N LEU A 449 22.03 -18.42 9.80
CA LEU A 449 23.41 -18.89 9.79
C LEU A 449 24.44 -17.79 9.49
N ASP A 450 24.07 -16.76 8.74
CA ASP A 450 25.04 -15.82 8.16
C ASP A 450 25.55 -14.73 9.12
N ARG A 451 25.17 -14.72 10.40
CA ARG A 451 25.45 -13.61 11.34
C ARG A 451 25.23 -12.25 10.68
N ALA A 452 24.14 -12.02 9.93
CA ALA A 452 23.90 -10.77 9.22
C ALA A 452 23.22 -9.71 10.12
N ASP A 453 23.38 -8.43 9.80
CA ASP A 453 22.68 -7.34 10.51
C ASP A 453 21.16 -7.52 10.39
N ALA A 454 20.50 -7.50 11.55
CA ALA A 454 19.07 -7.81 11.65
C ALA A 454 18.18 -6.76 10.97
N ARG A 455 18.60 -5.48 10.98
CA ARG A 455 17.81 -4.37 10.44
C ARG A 455 17.85 -4.38 8.91
N LEU A 456 19.03 -4.47 8.34
CA LEU A 456 19.20 -4.53 6.88
C LEU A 456 18.54 -5.80 6.32
N THR A 457 18.63 -6.92 7.04
CA THR A 457 17.91 -8.17 6.68
C THR A 457 16.39 -8.00 6.77
N ALA A 458 15.88 -7.29 7.78
CA ALA A 458 14.45 -7.01 7.89
C ALA A 458 13.95 -6.07 6.78
N LEU A 459 14.75 -5.09 6.35
CA LEU A 459 14.43 -4.25 5.21
C LEU A 459 14.42 -5.04 3.90
N ALA A 460 15.38 -5.94 3.70
CA ALA A 460 15.39 -6.86 2.57
C ALA A 460 14.15 -7.78 2.55
N GLU A 461 13.71 -8.28 3.71
CA GLU A 461 12.46 -9.05 3.80
C GLU A 461 11.24 -8.21 3.42
N LYS A 462 11.13 -6.98 3.93
CA LYS A 462 10.02 -6.09 3.57
C LYS A 462 9.93 -5.88 2.07
N LEU A 463 11.07 -5.65 1.42
CA LEU A 463 11.13 -5.48 -0.02
C LEU A 463 10.66 -6.73 -0.77
N VAL A 464 11.08 -7.93 -0.36
CA VAL A 464 10.59 -9.19 -0.96
C VAL A 464 9.10 -9.38 -0.73
N MET A 465 8.58 -9.06 0.47
CA MET A 465 7.15 -9.10 0.74
C MET A 465 6.38 -8.14 -0.16
N VAL A 466 6.86 -6.90 -0.35
CA VAL A 466 6.24 -5.95 -1.30
C VAL A 466 6.31 -6.47 -2.73
N GLY A 467 7.39 -7.14 -3.13
CA GLY A 467 7.51 -7.82 -4.42
C GLY A 467 6.44 -8.89 -4.70
N THR A 468 5.77 -9.40 -3.65
CA THR A 468 4.66 -10.35 -3.79
C THR A 468 3.29 -9.71 -3.91
N HIS A 469 3.19 -8.37 -3.89
CA HIS A 469 1.93 -7.65 -3.87
C HIS A 469 1.02 -8.05 -5.03
N GLU A 470 -0.19 -8.51 -4.69
CA GLU A 470 -1.21 -8.96 -5.65
C GLU A 470 -0.59 -9.89 -6.73
N SER A 471 0.11 -10.91 -6.25
CA SER A 471 0.94 -11.81 -7.07
C SER A 471 0.29 -12.22 -8.39
N ALA A 472 1.02 -12.04 -9.50
CA ALA A 472 0.57 -12.38 -10.85
C ALA A 472 -0.75 -11.72 -11.31
N TRP A 473 -1.12 -10.57 -10.75
CA TRP A 473 -2.33 -9.87 -11.14
C TRP A 473 -2.34 -9.46 -12.62
N ASN A 474 -3.51 -9.57 -13.25
CA ASN A 474 -3.72 -9.17 -14.63
C ASN A 474 -4.69 -8.00 -14.76
N ASP A 475 -4.18 -6.90 -15.33
CA ASP A 475 -5.00 -5.74 -15.69
C ASP A 475 -5.76 -5.97 -16.99
N GLN A 476 -6.83 -5.19 -17.16
CA GLN A 476 -7.59 -5.14 -18.39
C GLN A 476 -6.90 -4.21 -19.40
N GLU A 477 -6.38 -4.76 -20.49
CA GLU A 477 -5.74 -4.04 -21.59
C GLU A 477 -6.37 -4.46 -22.93
N ASP A 478 -6.91 -3.50 -23.69
CA ASP A 478 -7.51 -3.73 -25.02
C ASP A 478 -8.58 -4.84 -25.08
N GLY A 479 -9.36 -5.00 -24.00
CA GLY A 479 -10.40 -6.03 -23.94
C GLY A 479 -9.91 -7.39 -23.46
N GLN A 480 -8.61 -7.54 -23.18
CA GLN A 480 -7.98 -8.77 -22.69
C GLN A 480 -7.37 -8.56 -21.30
N ARG A 481 -7.20 -9.64 -20.55
CA ARG A 481 -6.47 -9.63 -19.27
C ARG A 481 -5.01 -9.99 -19.51
N ARG A 482 -4.09 -9.16 -19.03
CA ARG A 482 -2.64 -9.32 -19.20
C ARG A 482 -1.90 -8.99 -17.92
N LEU A 483 -0.75 -9.63 -17.72
CA LEU A 483 0.10 -9.40 -16.54
C LEU A 483 0.37 -7.91 -16.36
N ALA A 484 -0.05 -7.39 -15.21
CA ALA A 484 -0.04 -5.98 -14.93
C ALA A 484 1.41 -5.45 -14.90
N PRO A 485 1.71 -4.32 -15.57
CA PRO A 485 3.06 -3.75 -15.58
C PRO A 485 3.56 -3.38 -14.17
N TRP A 486 2.69 -2.88 -13.29
CA TRP A 486 3.08 -2.50 -11.93
C TRP A 486 3.43 -3.71 -11.06
N VAL A 487 2.84 -4.89 -11.31
CA VAL A 487 3.22 -6.15 -10.62
C VAL A 487 4.65 -6.53 -11.02
N ARG A 488 4.98 -6.44 -12.31
CA ARG A 488 6.33 -6.71 -12.81
C ARG A 488 7.34 -5.71 -12.25
N ALA A 489 7.00 -4.42 -12.26
CA ALA A 489 7.80 -3.36 -11.68
C ALA A 489 8.13 -3.63 -10.21
N THR A 490 7.09 -3.90 -9.41
CA THR A 490 7.21 -4.15 -7.98
C THR A 490 8.04 -5.41 -7.70
N ALA A 491 7.80 -6.51 -8.43
CA ALA A 491 8.55 -7.74 -8.26
C ALA A 491 10.00 -7.66 -8.77
N SER A 492 10.27 -6.90 -9.84
CA SER A 492 11.63 -6.64 -10.36
C SER A 492 12.50 -5.98 -9.29
N HIS A 493 11.97 -4.95 -8.62
CA HIS A 493 12.67 -4.19 -7.60
C HIS A 493 12.99 -4.98 -6.33
N ALA A 494 12.40 -6.16 -6.14
CA ALA A 494 12.82 -7.09 -5.08
C ALA A 494 14.31 -7.46 -5.16
N ARG A 495 14.94 -7.33 -6.34
CA ARG A 495 16.38 -7.50 -6.55
C ARG A 495 17.25 -6.65 -5.62
N LEU A 496 16.79 -5.46 -5.19
CA LEU A 496 17.50 -4.61 -4.23
C LEU A 496 17.69 -5.29 -2.85
N ALA A 497 17.03 -6.41 -2.59
CA ALA A 497 17.31 -7.24 -1.42
C ALA A 497 18.73 -7.81 -1.45
N ARG A 498 19.33 -8.05 -2.63
CA ARG A 498 20.71 -8.58 -2.74
C ARG A 498 21.77 -7.61 -2.21
N PRO A 499 21.84 -6.34 -2.66
CA PRO A 499 22.78 -5.38 -2.08
C PRO A 499 22.49 -5.08 -0.61
N LEU A 500 21.21 -5.09 -0.17
CA LEU A 500 20.86 -4.97 1.25
C LEU A 500 21.42 -6.12 2.10
N LEU A 501 21.30 -7.37 1.62
CA LEU A 501 21.85 -8.55 2.31
C LEU A 501 23.38 -8.57 2.27
N ALA A 502 24.01 -8.05 1.22
CA ALA A 502 25.45 -7.87 1.18
C ALA A 502 25.91 -6.85 2.25
N ALA A 503 25.25 -5.70 2.32
CA ALA A 503 25.48 -4.69 3.36
C ALA A 503 25.24 -5.26 4.77
N ALA A 504 24.21 -6.10 4.95
CA ALA A 504 23.94 -6.76 6.22
C ALA A 504 25.10 -7.65 6.69
N ARG A 505 25.78 -8.36 5.77
CA ARG A 505 26.97 -9.18 6.09
C ARG A 505 28.20 -8.31 6.36
N TRP A 506 28.40 -7.24 5.58
CA TRP A 506 29.50 -6.31 5.83
C TRP A 506 29.36 -5.61 7.19
N ALA A 507 28.13 -5.30 7.58
CA ALA A 507 27.81 -4.73 8.88
C ALA A 507 28.19 -5.64 10.06
N THR A 508 28.36 -6.94 9.89
CA THR A 508 28.75 -7.83 11.00
C THR A 508 30.15 -8.40 10.89
N ALA A 509 30.78 -8.28 9.72
CA ALA A 509 32.15 -8.73 9.46
C ALA A 509 33.24 -7.91 10.18
N GLY A 510 32.89 -6.78 10.81
CA GLY A 510 33.82 -5.89 11.51
C GLY A 510 34.48 -4.85 10.60
N SER A 511 35.50 -4.15 11.13
CA SER A 511 36.15 -3.03 10.43
C SER A 511 36.86 -3.51 9.15
N ARG A 512 36.35 -3.09 7.99
CA ARG A 512 36.97 -3.27 6.67
C ARG A 512 37.76 -2.03 6.26
N MET A 513 38.86 -2.27 5.54
CA MET A 513 39.53 -1.20 4.81
C MET A 513 38.61 -0.71 3.68
N PRO A 514 38.66 0.58 3.32
CA PRO A 514 37.89 1.09 2.18
C PRO A 514 38.25 0.38 0.87
N GLU A 515 37.22 -0.13 0.19
CA GLU A 515 37.31 -0.84 -1.08
C GLU A 515 36.24 -0.35 -2.06
N ALA A 516 36.52 -0.45 -3.36
CA ALA A 516 35.58 -0.16 -4.42
C ALA A 516 35.60 -1.29 -5.46
N THR A 517 34.43 -1.78 -5.84
CA THR A 517 34.25 -2.85 -6.83
C THR A 517 33.15 -2.49 -7.81
N ILE A 518 33.24 -3.00 -9.03
CA ILE A 518 32.23 -2.82 -10.06
C ILE A 518 31.69 -4.21 -10.41
N CYS A 519 30.40 -4.43 -10.18
CA CYS A 519 29.71 -5.66 -10.58
C CYS A 519 28.20 -5.49 -10.46
N ASP A 520 27.47 -6.26 -11.26
CA ASP A 520 26.03 -6.50 -11.14
C ASP A 520 25.69 -7.22 -9.82
N ILE A 521 25.43 -6.44 -8.76
CA ILE A 521 25.19 -6.97 -7.41
C ILE A 521 23.73 -7.38 -7.20
N ASP A 522 22.80 -6.76 -7.92
CA ASP A 522 21.37 -7.02 -7.82
C ASP A 522 20.85 -7.96 -8.92
N GLY A 523 21.70 -8.33 -9.88
CA GLY A 523 21.45 -9.31 -10.92
C GLY A 523 20.53 -8.81 -12.03
N ASP A 524 20.47 -7.50 -12.28
CA ASP A 524 19.62 -6.91 -13.32
C ASP A 524 20.29 -6.86 -14.71
N GLY A 525 21.57 -7.20 -14.80
CA GLY A 525 22.38 -7.19 -16.02
C GLY A 525 23.19 -5.90 -16.23
N THR A 526 23.14 -4.96 -15.29
CA THR A 526 23.92 -3.71 -15.27
C THR A 526 24.94 -3.77 -14.15
N ASP A 527 26.13 -3.23 -14.37
CA ASP A 527 27.14 -3.15 -13.30
C ASP A 527 26.92 -1.91 -12.42
N GLU A 528 26.88 -2.12 -11.10
CA GLU A 528 26.93 -1.02 -10.13
C GLU A 528 28.35 -0.78 -9.62
N LEU A 529 28.61 0.47 -9.21
CA LEU A 529 29.77 0.80 -8.41
C LEU A 529 29.43 0.64 -6.93
N ILE A 530 30.15 -0.25 -6.26
CA ILE A 530 29.98 -0.55 -4.84
C ILE A 530 31.20 -0.01 -4.10
N LEU A 531 30.99 0.86 -3.11
CA LEU A 531 32.03 1.26 -2.17
C LEU A 531 31.72 0.65 -0.81
N THR A 532 32.69 -0.04 -0.22
CA THR A 532 32.55 -0.65 1.11
C THR A 532 33.64 -0.17 2.06
N GLY A 533 33.25 0.19 3.28
CA GLY A 533 34.17 0.50 4.37
C GLY A 533 33.75 -0.20 5.67
N GLY A 534 34.32 0.21 6.80
CA GLY A 534 33.96 -0.34 8.11
C GLY A 534 32.53 -0.03 8.54
N ASP A 535 32.09 1.20 8.28
CA ASP A 535 30.80 1.73 8.76
C ASP A 535 29.91 2.30 7.64
N VAL A 536 30.42 2.38 6.40
CA VAL A 536 29.73 3.00 5.26
C VAL A 536 29.72 2.03 4.09
N TRP A 537 28.54 1.79 3.51
CA TRP A 537 28.35 0.96 2.32
C TRP A 537 27.47 1.69 1.32
N CYS A 538 27.98 1.87 0.12
CA CYS A 538 27.37 2.71 -0.91
C CYS A 538 27.21 1.94 -2.21
N LEU A 539 26.04 2.08 -2.83
CA LEU A 539 25.75 1.64 -4.18
C LEU A 539 25.51 2.86 -5.07
N VAL A 540 26.28 2.97 -6.13
CA VAL A 540 26.18 4.00 -7.16
C VAL A 540 25.80 3.32 -8.47
N ALA A 541 24.85 3.89 -9.22
CA ALA A 541 24.44 3.40 -10.53
C ALA A 541 25.06 4.26 -11.66
N PRO A 542 26.19 3.85 -12.27
CA PRO A 542 26.88 4.67 -13.27
C PRO A 542 26.02 4.89 -14.53
N ALA A 543 25.24 3.89 -14.95
CA ALA A 543 24.34 3.98 -16.08
C ALA A 543 23.22 5.03 -15.89
N GLU A 544 22.86 5.30 -14.63
CA GLU A 544 21.69 6.08 -14.25
C GLU A 544 22.06 7.40 -13.56
N GLY A 545 22.95 8.17 -14.20
CA GLY A 545 23.38 9.48 -13.68
C GLY A 545 24.51 9.44 -12.66
N ALA A 546 25.11 8.27 -12.41
CA ALA A 546 26.09 8.06 -11.34
C ALA A 546 25.57 8.51 -9.97
N ARG A 547 24.27 8.34 -9.74
CA ARG A 547 23.59 8.69 -8.48
C ARG A 547 23.87 7.64 -7.41
N VAL A 548 23.82 8.06 -6.15
CA VAL A 548 23.85 7.14 -5.01
C VAL A 548 22.45 6.59 -4.82
N CYS A 549 22.23 5.33 -5.18
CA CYS A 549 20.91 4.69 -5.11
C CYS A 549 20.64 4.08 -3.74
N LEU A 550 21.71 3.68 -3.03
CA LEU A 550 21.62 3.13 -1.68
C LEU A 550 22.88 3.51 -0.88
N LEU A 551 22.70 4.07 0.31
CA LEU A 551 23.77 4.30 1.28
C LEU A 551 23.33 3.77 2.63
N ALA A 552 24.03 2.76 3.13
CA ALA A 552 23.83 2.21 4.47
C ALA A 552 24.99 2.59 5.39
N HIS A 553 24.67 2.82 6.66
CA HIS A 553 25.62 3.23 7.68
C HIS A 553 25.45 2.44 8.97
N ARG A 554 26.57 2.06 9.62
CA ARG A 554 26.56 1.46 10.96
C ARG A 554 26.38 2.54 12.03
N TYR A 555 25.39 2.41 12.90
CA TYR A 555 25.34 3.23 14.10
C TYR A 555 26.10 2.53 15.24
N PRO A 556 26.87 3.25 16.07
CA PRO A 556 27.47 2.67 17.26
C PRO A 556 26.39 2.05 18.14
N GLU A 557 26.66 0.88 18.72
CA GLU A 557 25.71 0.24 19.64
C GLU A 557 25.40 1.18 20.81
N CYS A 558 24.12 1.54 20.95
CA CYS A 558 23.62 2.20 22.15
C CYS A 558 23.65 1.19 23.29
N THR A 559 24.79 1.14 24.00
CA THR A 559 24.92 0.36 25.23
C THR A 559 23.92 0.89 26.27
N GLY A 560 22.99 0.03 26.73
CA GLY A 560 22.18 0.31 27.92
C GLY A 560 20.66 0.54 27.76
N ARG A 561 20.04 0.22 26.61
CA ARG A 561 18.56 0.13 26.51
C ARG A 561 18.11 -1.26 26.08
N GLU A 562 17.11 -1.81 26.76
CA GLU A 562 16.26 -2.85 26.17
C GLU A 562 15.53 -2.20 24.98
N ALA A 563 15.97 -2.53 23.77
CA ALA A 563 15.28 -2.09 22.56
C ALA A 563 13.89 -2.77 22.53
N PRO A 564 12.81 -2.05 22.19
CA PRO A 564 11.54 -2.72 21.91
C PRO A 564 11.75 -3.74 20.79
N ASP A 565 10.99 -4.84 20.79
CA ASP A 565 11.10 -5.96 19.82
C ASP A 565 11.12 -5.54 18.33
N LEU A 566 10.67 -4.32 18.01
CA LEU A 566 10.58 -3.74 16.68
C LEU A 566 11.81 -2.97 16.19
N ASP A 567 12.79 -2.66 17.04
CA ASP A 567 13.90 -1.76 16.66
C ASP A 567 15.27 -2.20 17.22
N PRO A 568 15.81 -3.35 16.80
CA PRO A 568 17.12 -3.79 17.29
C PRO A 568 18.22 -2.80 16.88
N PRO A 569 19.31 -2.69 17.67
CA PRO A 569 20.48 -1.93 17.26
C PRO A 569 21.03 -2.51 15.96
N GLY A 570 21.61 -1.65 15.11
CA GLY A 570 22.17 -2.09 13.83
C GLY A 570 22.28 -0.97 12.80
N ALA A 571 22.72 -1.34 11.61
CA ALA A 571 22.88 -0.43 10.49
C ALA A 571 21.54 0.12 9.98
N ALA A 572 21.57 1.27 9.32
CA ALA A 572 20.41 1.85 8.66
C ALA A 572 20.73 2.32 7.25
N VAL A 573 19.74 2.26 6.37
CA VAL A 573 19.78 2.94 5.09
C VAL A 573 19.44 4.41 5.31
N ILE A 574 20.33 5.29 4.83
CA ILE A 574 20.21 6.76 4.96
C ILE A 574 20.02 7.47 3.63
N VAL A 575 20.32 6.81 2.50
CA VAL A 575 19.97 7.22 1.14
C VAL A 575 19.36 6.01 0.44
N GLY A 576 18.29 6.25 -0.30
CA GLY A 576 17.53 5.22 -1.01
C GLY A 576 16.26 4.86 -0.25
N ASN A 577 15.22 4.54 -1.02
CA ASN A 577 13.89 4.29 -0.50
C ASN A 577 13.25 3.05 -1.15
N PRO A 578 13.90 1.88 -0.99
CA PRO A 578 13.69 0.71 -1.84
C PRO A 578 12.26 0.16 -1.85
N VAL A 579 11.47 0.37 -0.80
CA VAL A 579 10.12 -0.19 -0.65
C VAL A 579 9.04 0.73 -1.24
N ASP A 580 9.36 2.00 -1.50
CA ASP A 580 8.40 2.94 -2.05
C ASP A 580 8.02 2.55 -3.48
N HIS A 581 6.80 2.89 -3.89
CA HIS A 581 6.24 2.43 -5.16
C HIS A 581 7.04 2.87 -6.40
N TRP A 582 7.34 1.93 -7.30
CA TRP A 582 8.13 2.13 -8.54
C TRP A 582 7.30 2.45 -9.79
N ASN A 583 6.03 2.81 -9.61
CA ASN A 583 5.07 3.03 -10.68
C ASN A 583 4.98 1.85 -11.66
N LEU A 584 5.34 2.08 -12.92
CA LEU A 584 5.36 1.07 -13.99
C LEU A 584 6.80 0.72 -14.41
N GLN A 585 7.81 1.23 -13.69
CA GLN A 585 9.21 1.10 -14.06
C GLN A 585 9.77 -0.23 -13.55
N GLU A 586 10.29 -1.05 -14.46
CA GLU A 586 10.89 -2.35 -14.11
C GLU A 586 12.41 -2.26 -13.96
N GLU A 587 13.01 -1.25 -14.59
CA GLU A 587 14.43 -0.95 -14.57
C GLU A 587 14.83 -0.42 -13.19
N LEU A 588 15.79 -1.11 -12.56
CA LEU A 588 16.36 -0.68 -11.29
C LEU A 588 17.19 0.58 -11.48
N HIS A 589 17.32 1.36 -10.40
CA HIS A 589 18.11 2.59 -10.28
C HIS A 589 17.72 3.75 -11.19
N ARG A 590 17.00 3.49 -12.28
CA ARG A 590 16.49 4.51 -13.19
C ARG A 590 15.65 5.51 -12.43
N PHE A 591 15.87 6.78 -12.74
CA PHE A 591 15.16 7.85 -12.05
C PHE A 591 13.67 7.79 -12.40
N MET A 592 12.83 7.81 -11.37
CA MET A 592 11.39 7.79 -11.53
C MET A 592 10.85 9.22 -11.50
N ASP A 593 10.42 9.76 -12.65
CA ASP A 593 9.96 11.15 -12.77
C ASP A 593 8.55 11.42 -12.22
N ALA A 594 7.66 10.42 -12.29
CA ALA A 594 6.23 10.58 -12.03
C ALA A 594 5.65 9.42 -11.22
N PRO A 595 5.47 9.60 -9.89
CA PRO A 595 6.01 10.68 -9.07
C PRO A 595 7.53 10.62 -8.92
N PRO A 596 8.20 11.73 -8.53
CA PRO A 596 9.57 11.66 -8.04
C PRO A 596 9.57 10.83 -6.76
N ALA A 597 10.00 9.57 -6.83
CA ALA A 597 10.05 8.69 -5.66
C ALA A 597 11.47 8.24 -5.37
N HIS A 598 12.27 7.87 -6.37
CA HIS A 598 13.57 7.21 -6.17
C HIS A 598 14.77 8.04 -6.67
N PRO A 599 14.93 9.30 -6.24
CA PRO A 599 16.01 10.15 -6.72
C PRO A 599 17.38 9.69 -6.20
N GLY A 600 17.44 9.06 -5.02
CA GLY A 600 18.69 8.76 -4.33
C GLY A 600 19.38 10.02 -3.83
N ALA A 601 20.71 10.04 -3.85
CA ALA A 601 21.51 11.23 -3.57
C ALA A 601 22.50 11.56 -4.69
N LEU A 602 22.97 12.80 -4.69
CA LEU A 602 23.80 13.39 -5.75
C LEU A 602 23.11 13.33 -7.12
N ALA A 603 21.79 13.47 -7.11
CA ALA A 603 20.94 13.47 -8.29
C ALA A 603 20.98 14.82 -9.00
N ASP A 604 21.26 14.81 -10.30
CA ASP A 604 21.28 16.02 -11.12
C ASP A 604 19.86 16.56 -11.36
N HIS A 605 19.72 17.87 -11.49
CA HIS A 605 18.50 18.52 -12.02
C HIS A 605 18.34 18.36 -13.55
N HIS A 606 19.28 17.67 -14.18
CA HIS A 606 19.50 17.56 -15.62
C HIS A 606 19.53 16.07 -16.00
N PRO A 607 19.42 15.68 -17.30
CA PRO A 607 19.26 14.28 -17.68
C PRO A 607 20.31 13.39 -17.01
N HIS A 608 19.86 12.27 -16.44
CA HIS A 608 20.68 11.30 -15.72
C HIS A 608 21.53 10.47 -16.68
N LEU A 609 22.48 11.13 -17.35
CA LEU A 609 23.35 10.55 -18.36
C LEU A 609 24.26 9.46 -17.76
N ALA A 610 24.60 8.46 -18.57
CA ALA A 610 25.51 7.40 -18.17
C ALA A 610 26.95 7.90 -17.94
N TRP A 611 27.67 7.20 -17.07
CA TRP A 611 29.05 7.46 -16.70
C TRP A 611 29.89 6.19 -16.77
N HIS A 612 31.18 6.35 -17.06
CA HIS A 612 32.18 5.27 -17.08
C HIS A 612 33.09 5.36 -15.86
N PRO A 613 32.98 4.41 -14.92
CA PRO A 613 33.92 4.29 -13.82
C PRO A 613 35.34 4.00 -14.32
N GLN A 614 36.31 4.67 -13.72
CA GLN A 614 37.74 4.41 -13.91
C GLN A 614 38.22 3.39 -12.87
N PRO A 615 39.39 2.76 -13.05
CA PRO A 615 39.96 1.88 -12.03
C PRO A 615 40.09 2.58 -10.67
N PRO A 616 39.71 1.93 -9.55
CA PRO A 616 39.83 2.52 -8.22
C PRO A 616 41.29 2.67 -7.80
N VAL A 617 41.60 3.76 -7.10
CA VAL A 617 42.92 4.05 -6.53
C VAL A 617 42.88 3.87 -5.02
N HIS A 618 43.80 3.04 -4.50
CA HIS A 618 43.89 2.71 -3.09
C HIS A 618 45.15 3.31 -2.46
N THR A 619 45.01 4.00 -1.33
CA THR A 619 46.13 4.59 -0.57
C THR A 619 46.35 3.90 0.77
N GLY A 620 45.76 2.71 0.96
CA GLY A 620 45.81 1.96 2.23
C GLY A 620 45.03 2.61 3.37
N ARG A 621 44.49 3.83 3.23
CA ARG A 621 43.54 4.45 4.17
C ARG A 621 42.31 5.03 3.47
N ALA A 622 42.33 5.14 2.15
CA ALA A 622 41.20 5.55 1.35
C ALA A 622 41.16 4.75 0.05
N VAL A 623 39.96 4.69 -0.51
CA VAL A 623 39.73 4.32 -1.90
C VAL A 623 39.07 5.50 -2.60
N THR A 624 39.53 5.84 -3.79
CA THR A 624 38.94 6.88 -4.64
C THR A 624 38.65 6.31 -6.01
N ILE A 625 37.54 6.73 -6.61
CA ILE A 625 37.18 6.32 -7.97
C ILE A 625 36.63 7.50 -8.74
N ASP A 626 37.13 7.68 -9.96
CA ASP A 626 36.64 8.68 -10.90
C ASP A 626 35.59 8.06 -11.82
N LEU A 627 34.58 8.86 -12.16
CA LEU A 627 33.59 8.56 -13.18
C LEU A 627 33.62 9.68 -14.21
N LEU A 628 33.76 9.30 -15.48
CA LEU A 628 33.76 10.21 -16.61
C LEU A 628 32.44 10.09 -17.39
N PRO A 629 31.89 11.18 -17.94
CA PRO A 629 30.66 11.10 -18.73
C PRO A 629 30.81 10.15 -19.92
N ALA A 630 29.82 9.30 -20.18
CA ALA A 630 29.81 8.41 -21.35
C ALA A 630 29.58 9.18 -22.67
N ALA A 631 28.99 10.37 -22.57
CA ALA A 631 28.81 11.32 -23.65
C ALA A 631 29.07 12.74 -23.13
N PRO A 632 29.32 13.74 -24.01
CA PRO A 632 29.52 15.13 -23.58
C PRO A 632 28.42 15.61 -22.63
N ASN A 633 28.80 15.88 -21.37
CA ASN A 633 27.88 16.37 -20.35
C ASN A 633 28.02 17.90 -20.24
N PRO A 634 26.94 18.67 -20.43
CA PRO A 634 27.01 20.14 -20.47
C PRO A 634 27.20 20.80 -19.10
N PHE A 635 27.13 20.05 -18.00
CA PHE A 635 27.19 20.58 -16.63
C PHE A 635 28.39 20.07 -15.85
N MET A 636 28.81 18.82 -16.08
CA MET A 636 29.90 18.20 -15.33
C MET A 636 30.90 17.47 -16.22
N ARG A 637 32.16 17.50 -15.82
CA ARG A 637 33.28 16.87 -16.51
C ARG A 637 33.73 15.57 -15.84
N LYS A 638 33.52 15.44 -14.54
CA LYS A 638 33.96 14.29 -13.74
C LYS A 638 33.19 14.23 -12.43
N ARG A 639 32.91 13.02 -11.95
CA ARG A 639 32.48 12.76 -10.57
C ARG A 639 33.56 11.92 -9.90
N ARG A 640 33.91 12.24 -8.65
CA ARG A 640 34.81 11.43 -7.85
C ARG A 640 34.12 11.01 -6.57
N TYR A 641 34.17 9.71 -6.26
CA TYR A 641 33.69 9.16 -4.99
C TYR A 641 34.85 8.61 -4.19
N ALA A 642 34.75 8.69 -2.86
CA ALA A 642 35.75 8.17 -1.96
C ALA A 642 35.16 7.66 -0.64
N LEU A 643 35.75 6.59 -0.12
CA LEU A 643 35.62 6.18 1.27
C LEU A 643 36.98 6.28 1.94
N ILE A 644 37.01 6.84 3.14
CA ILE A 644 38.23 7.20 3.85
C ILE A 644 38.13 6.71 5.29
N ALA A 645 39.13 5.98 5.75
CA ALA A 645 39.19 5.46 7.11
C ALA A 645 39.17 6.61 8.15
N GLY A 646 38.17 6.58 9.03
CA GLY A 646 37.94 7.62 10.05
C GLY A 646 37.00 8.76 9.63
N VAL A 647 36.52 8.75 8.37
CA VAL A 647 35.45 9.66 7.90
C VAL A 647 34.14 8.85 7.84
N PRO A 648 33.12 9.15 8.68
CA PRO A 648 31.87 8.39 8.75
C PRO A 648 30.88 8.82 7.66
N ALA A 649 31.36 8.93 6.42
CA ALA A 649 30.59 9.45 5.30
C ALA A 649 31.15 8.96 3.96
N LEU A 650 30.27 8.92 2.95
CA LEU A 650 30.68 8.96 1.55
C LEU A 650 31.21 10.36 1.26
N ALA A 651 32.46 10.45 0.78
CA ALA A 651 33.02 11.69 0.27
C ALA A 651 32.85 11.75 -1.25
N SER A 652 32.52 12.93 -1.77
CA SER A 652 32.38 13.15 -3.20
C SER A 652 32.90 14.51 -3.63
N CYS A 653 33.43 14.58 -4.85
CA CYS A 653 33.70 15.82 -5.54
C CYS A 653 33.09 15.77 -6.95
N LEU A 654 32.17 16.69 -7.23
CA LEU A 654 31.57 16.86 -8.56
C LEU A 654 32.32 17.98 -9.27
N TYR A 655 32.93 17.70 -10.42
CA TYR A 655 33.70 18.67 -11.18
C TYR A 655 32.82 19.23 -12.31
N GLY A 656 32.43 20.49 -12.17
CA GLY A 656 31.58 21.21 -13.10
C GLY A 656 32.31 21.69 -14.34
N VAL A 657 31.55 22.10 -15.35
CA VAL A 657 32.03 22.96 -16.45
C VAL A 657 32.24 24.38 -15.89
N PRO A 658 33.29 25.14 -16.31
CA PRO A 658 33.52 26.48 -15.78
C PRO A 658 32.31 27.38 -16.03
N ASP A 659 32.07 28.33 -15.11
CA ASP A 659 30.99 29.33 -15.18
C ASP A 659 29.58 28.75 -15.24
N ARG A 660 29.41 27.48 -14.84
CA ARG A 660 28.10 26.84 -14.68
C ARG A 660 27.92 26.32 -13.26
N PRO A 661 26.82 26.70 -12.57
CA PRO A 661 26.54 26.15 -11.26
C PRO A 661 26.28 24.66 -11.34
N ILE A 662 26.75 23.92 -10.33
CA ILE A 662 26.41 22.52 -10.11
C ILE A 662 25.31 22.50 -9.07
N THR A 663 24.17 21.91 -9.38
CA THR A 663 23.12 21.66 -8.38
C THR A 663 22.81 20.18 -8.31
N VAL A 664 22.86 19.64 -7.09
CA VAL A 664 22.48 18.26 -6.82
C VAL A 664 21.48 18.18 -5.70
N GLU A 665 20.61 17.19 -5.84
CA GLU A 665 19.57 16.85 -4.89
C GLU A 665 19.93 15.58 -4.14
N ASN A 666 19.53 15.56 -2.88
CA ASN A 666 19.83 14.49 -1.97
C ASN A 666 18.56 14.16 -1.19
N LEU A 667 18.09 12.93 -1.36
CA LEU A 667 17.01 12.41 -0.56
C LEU A 667 17.60 11.55 0.56
N VAL A 668 17.55 12.08 1.78
CA VAL A 668 18.15 11.44 2.95
C VAL A 668 17.13 11.20 4.05
N ILE A 669 17.38 10.17 4.86
CA ILE A 669 16.56 9.82 6.02
C ILE A 669 17.48 9.27 7.11
N PRO A 670 17.26 9.56 8.41
CA PRO A 670 18.16 9.04 9.46
C PRO A 670 18.11 7.51 9.57
N ASP A 671 16.95 6.93 9.29
CA ASP A 671 16.68 5.50 9.32
C ASP A 671 15.47 5.17 8.45
N TYR A 672 15.71 4.64 7.25
CA TYR A 672 14.63 4.29 6.34
C TYR A 672 13.68 3.22 6.91
N LEU A 673 14.20 2.18 7.55
CA LEU A 673 13.35 1.10 8.10
C LEU A 673 12.49 1.62 9.26
N GLY A 674 13.09 2.44 10.13
CA GLY A 674 12.37 3.11 11.22
C GLY A 674 11.27 4.04 10.70
N ALA A 675 11.61 4.89 9.71
CA ALA A 675 10.67 5.81 9.07
C ALA A 675 9.51 5.07 8.36
N LEU A 676 9.81 3.97 7.67
CA LEU A 676 8.80 3.15 7.00
C LEU A 676 7.80 2.55 8.01
N ARG A 677 8.31 2.05 9.15
CA ARG A 677 7.48 1.41 10.21
C ARG A 677 6.71 2.37 11.10
N THR A 678 7.20 3.60 11.26
CA THR A 678 6.68 4.53 12.29
C THR A 678 6.16 5.84 11.71
N GLY A 679 6.37 6.07 10.41
CA GLY A 679 6.08 7.32 9.73
C GLY A 679 7.14 8.40 10.02
N ARG A 680 6.79 9.65 9.71
CA ARG A 680 7.70 10.81 9.85
C ARG A 680 7.72 11.47 11.23
N ALA A 681 6.96 10.94 12.19
CA ALA A 681 6.79 11.58 13.49
C ALA A 681 8.11 11.59 14.28
N GLY A 682 8.45 12.75 14.84
CA GLY A 682 9.68 12.93 15.64
C GLY A 682 10.97 13.06 14.82
N ILE A 683 10.88 13.11 13.48
CA ILE A 683 12.03 13.45 12.65
C ILE A 683 12.20 14.96 12.64
N GLU A 684 13.36 15.44 13.07
CA GLU A 684 13.67 16.85 13.22
C GLU A 684 14.83 17.23 12.30
N GLN A 685 14.73 18.38 11.64
CA GLN A 685 15.87 18.94 10.91
C GLN A 685 16.90 19.47 11.91
N VAL A 686 18.17 19.13 11.69
CA VAL A 686 19.32 19.54 12.50
C VAL A 686 20.42 20.07 11.58
N GLY A 687 21.33 20.89 12.09
CA GLY A 687 22.42 21.42 11.28
C GLY A 687 23.35 22.37 12.03
N GLY A 688 24.36 22.84 11.31
CA GLY A 688 25.33 23.84 11.74
C GLY A 688 25.81 24.71 10.56
N GLY A 689 26.96 25.35 10.69
CA GLY A 689 27.48 26.26 9.66
C GLY A 689 27.98 25.56 8.39
N CYS A 690 28.38 24.29 8.48
CA CYS A 690 28.95 23.52 7.36
C CYS A 690 28.25 22.18 7.12
N TRP A 691 27.05 21.97 7.69
CA TRP A 691 26.25 20.76 7.47
C TRP A 691 24.79 20.98 7.80
N THR A 692 23.93 20.15 7.21
CA THR A 692 22.50 20.05 7.56
C THR A 692 22.05 18.61 7.40
N GLY A 693 21.02 18.21 8.14
CA GLY A 693 20.56 16.83 8.17
C GLY A 693 19.29 16.66 8.96
N TRP A 694 19.01 15.42 9.32
CA TRP A 694 17.84 15.05 10.10
C TRP A 694 18.24 14.11 11.23
N ARG A 695 17.47 14.17 12.30
CA ARG A 695 17.61 13.32 13.47
C ARG A 695 16.27 12.68 13.81
N TRP A 696 16.31 11.41 14.16
CA TRP A 696 15.20 10.66 14.71
C TRP A 696 15.69 9.81 15.87
N ASN A 697 15.19 10.07 17.07
CA ASN A 697 15.73 9.50 18.31
C ASN A 697 17.25 9.79 18.44
N ASP A 698 18.06 8.74 18.51
CA ASP A 698 19.52 8.75 18.57
C ASP A 698 20.20 8.59 17.19
N ARG A 699 19.41 8.39 16.12
CA ARG A 699 19.90 8.26 14.75
C ARG A 699 19.91 9.61 14.06
N GLN A 700 20.98 9.89 13.33
CA GLN A 700 21.17 11.15 12.63
C GLN A 700 21.83 10.89 11.28
N CYS A 701 21.29 11.45 10.20
CA CYS A 701 21.96 11.56 8.92
C CYS A 701 22.25 13.03 8.62
N TRP A 702 23.28 13.30 7.81
CA TRP A 702 23.71 14.66 7.51
C TRP A 702 24.47 14.75 6.19
N ILE A 703 24.41 15.94 5.61
CA ILE A 703 25.20 16.32 4.44
C ILE A 703 26.12 17.46 4.87
N GLY A 704 27.42 17.23 4.76
CA GLY A 704 28.48 18.20 5.03
C GLY A 704 28.95 18.86 3.74
N TYR A 705 29.16 20.17 3.79
CA TYR A 705 29.55 20.98 2.64
C TYR A 705 30.37 22.18 3.09
N ASP A 706 31.12 22.78 2.17
CA ASP A 706 31.85 24.03 2.45
C ASP A 706 30.96 25.24 2.12
N PRO A 707 30.60 26.09 3.11
CA PRO A 707 29.74 27.25 2.87
C PRO A 707 30.42 28.34 2.03
N ALA A 708 31.74 28.30 1.86
CA ALA A 708 32.44 29.18 0.92
C ALA A 708 32.32 28.69 -0.54
N GLN A 709 32.03 27.41 -0.74
CA GLN A 709 31.94 26.75 -2.05
C GLN A 709 30.49 26.62 -2.53
N SER A 710 29.57 26.38 -1.60
CA SER A 710 28.22 25.92 -1.88
C SER A 710 27.20 26.47 -0.88
N HIS A 711 25.95 26.49 -1.29
CA HIS A 711 24.83 26.93 -0.47
C HIS A 711 23.59 26.08 -0.72
N LEU A 712 22.68 26.07 0.25
CA LEU A 712 21.40 25.38 0.14
C LEU A 712 20.52 26.04 -0.92
N ALA A 713 19.92 25.21 -1.77
CA ALA A 713 18.95 25.62 -2.77
C ALA A 713 17.55 25.11 -2.40
N ALA A 714 16.53 25.65 -3.07
CA ALA A 714 15.17 25.12 -2.95
C ALA A 714 15.11 23.76 -3.68
N PRO A 715 14.67 22.68 -3.02
CA PRO A 715 14.52 21.41 -3.69
C PRO A 715 13.39 21.47 -4.73
N ILE A 716 13.63 20.88 -5.89
CA ILE A 716 12.62 20.69 -6.95
C ILE A 716 11.62 19.58 -6.57
N TRP A 717 12.04 18.63 -5.73
CA TRP A 717 11.18 17.56 -5.23
C TRP A 717 10.80 17.86 -3.78
N THR A 718 9.53 18.20 -3.55
CA THR A 718 9.04 18.55 -2.20
C THR A 718 8.41 17.38 -1.46
N ALA A 719 8.18 16.25 -2.15
CA ALA A 719 7.70 15.01 -1.58
C ALA A 719 8.12 13.84 -2.48
N ALA A 720 9.25 13.18 -2.13
CA ALA A 720 9.72 11.99 -2.81
C ALA A 720 9.84 10.84 -1.81
N GLY A 721 8.82 9.97 -1.81
CA GLY A 721 8.82 8.78 -0.95
C GLY A 721 8.99 9.07 0.55
N HIS A 722 9.66 8.14 1.24
CA HIS A 722 10.08 8.24 2.65
C HIS A 722 11.49 8.83 2.77
N GLY A 723 11.66 10.08 2.36
CA GLY A 723 12.90 10.81 2.54
C GLY A 723 12.69 12.31 2.66
N HIS A 724 13.75 12.98 3.11
CA HIS A 724 13.80 14.43 3.19
C HIS A 724 14.72 14.99 2.09
N PRO A 725 14.17 15.82 1.19
CA PRO A 725 14.93 16.37 0.08
C PRO A 725 15.85 17.51 0.55
N LEU A 726 17.04 17.56 -0.05
CA LEU A 726 18.06 18.57 0.21
C LEU A 726 18.84 18.88 -1.06
N ALA A 727 18.68 20.11 -1.58
CA ALA A 727 19.41 20.61 -2.72
C ALA A 727 20.61 21.47 -2.28
N LEU A 728 21.76 21.25 -2.92
CA LEU A 728 22.97 22.07 -2.77
C LEU A 728 23.45 22.56 -4.13
N THR A 729 23.79 23.85 -4.19
CA THR A 729 24.34 24.50 -5.38
C THR A 729 25.75 25.01 -5.10
N ALA A 730 26.70 24.73 -6.00
CA ALA A 730 28.04 25.33 -6.01
C ALA A 730 28.26 26.15 -7.27
N GLU A 731 28.88 27.33 -7.08
CA GLU A 731 29.28 28.24 -8.18
C GLU A 731 30.74 28.02 -8.60
N SER A 732 31.54 27.36 -7.76
CA SER A 732 33.01 27.28 -7.82
C SER A 732 33.59 26.27 -8.82
N GLY A 733 32.84 25.87 -9.85
CA GLY A 733 33.27 24.90 -10.87
C GLY A 733 33.57 23.48 -10.34
N HIS A 734 33.47 23.25 -9.03
CA HIS A 734 33.41 21.94 -8.38
C HIS A 734 32.66 22.04 -7.06
N LEU A 735 32.15 20.90 -6.57
CA LEU A 735 31.35 20.77 -5.35
C LEU A 735 31.86 19.59 -4.53
N ASP A 736 32.39 19.86 -3.33
CA ASP A 736 32.79 18.84 -2.35
C ASP A 736 31.64 18.58 -1.38
N LEU A 737 31.29 17.29 -1.19
CA LEU A 737 30.22 16.88 -0.28
C LEU A 737 30.62 15.66 0.55
N LEU A 738 30.10 15.63 1.77
CA LEU A 738 30.05 14.44 2.61
C LEU A 738 28.60 14.04 2.83
N ILE A 739 28.25 12.77 2.63
CA ILE A 739 26.93 12.22 3.02
C ILE A 739 27.17 11.14 4.05
N GLY A 740 26.74 11.38 5.28
CA GLY A 740 27.09 10.56 6.43
C GLY A 740 25.98 10.41 7.45
N ALA A 741 26.30 9.65 8.49
CA ALA A 741 25.42 9.43 9.63
C ALA A 741 26.19 9.45 10.95
N GLY A 742 25.45 9.45 12.04
CA GLY A 742 25.95 9.68 13.39
C GLY A 742 26.02 11.16 13.75
N THR A 743 26.61 11.45 14.91
CA THR A 743 26.68 12.81 15.45
C THR A 743 27.61 13.70 14.62
N ALA A 744 27.07 14.80 14.12
CA ALA A 744 27.81 15.84 13.42
C ALA A 744 27.85 17.14 14.22
N HIS A 745 29.01 17.79 14.19
CA HIS A 745 29.26 19.14 14.69
C HIS A 745 30.17 19.85 13.68
N ASP A 746 30.13 21.19 13.64
CA ASP A 746 30.92 21.97 12.68
C ASP A 746 32.42 21.61 12.73
N THR A 747 32.97 21.45 13.94
CA THR A 747 34.38 21.07 14.13
C THR A 747 34.71 19.72 13.50
N SER A 748 33.82 18.72 13.66
CA SER A 748 34.02 17.38 13.12
C SER A 748 33.85 17.37 11.61
N VAL A 749 32.81 18.01 11.09
CA VAL A 749 32.54 18.06 9.65
C VAL A 749 33.63 18.83 8.91
N THR A 750 34.11 19.95 9.44
CA THR A 750 35.25 20.68 8.86
C THR A 750 36.52 19.83 8.83
N ALA A 751 36.82 19.08 9.90
CA ALA A 751 37.96 18.17 9.92
C ALA A 751 37.83 17.02 8.92
N TRP A 752 36.63 16.43 8.80
CA TRP A 752 36.34 15.39 7.82
C TRP A 752 36.40 15.91 6.38
N LEU A 753 35.88 17.10 6.10
CA LEU A 753 35.98 17.75 4.78
C LEU A 753 37.43 18.01 4.42
N SER A 754 38.23 18.52 5.36
CA SER A 754 39.68 18.73 5.14
C SER A 754 40.38 17.40 4.82
N THR A 755 40.09 16.34 5.56
CA THR A 755 40.62 14.99 5.31
C THR A 755 40.17 14.46 3.95
N ALA A 756 38.89 14.66 3.60
CA ALA A 756 38.31 14.24 2.34
C ALA A 756 38.98 14.92 1.15
N ARG A 757 39.25 16.23 1.23
CA ARG A 757 39.93 16.97 0.17
C ARG A 757 41.32 16.43 -0.16
N SER A 758 42.07 15.97 0.85
CA SER A 758 43.37 15.32 0.62
C SER A 758 43.29 14.03 -0.18
N ALA A 759 42.11 13.37 -0.25
CA ALA A 759 41.88 12.21 -1.11
C ALA A 759 41.16 12.58 -2.41
N LEU A 760 40.23 13.55 -2.37
CA LEU A 760 39.43 13.96 -3.52
C LEU A 760 40.21 14.78 -4.54
N HIS A 761 41.21 15.55 -4.11
CA HIS A 761 41.96 16.48 -4.96
C HIS A 761 43.41 16.05 -5.20
N THR A 762 43.71 14.75 -5.08
CA THR A 762 44.97 14.20 -5.56
C THR A 762 45.01 14.19 -7.08
N ASP A 763 46.12 14.67 -7.64
CA ASP A 763 46.41 14.49 -9.06
C ASP A 763 46.41 12.99 -9.37
N PRO A 764 45.85 12.55 -10.52
CA PRO A 764 46.00 11.17 -10.94
C PRO A 764 47.50 10.88 -11.01
N LEU A 765 47.96 9.87 -10.25
CA LEU A 765 49.34 9.41 -10.35
C LEU A 765 49.65 9.14 -11.84
N PRO A 766 50.81 9.60 -12.33
CA PRO A 766 51.13 9.68 -13.75
C PRO A 766 51.08 8.35 -14.50
#